data_AF-A0A067SVX0-F1
#
_entry.id   AF-A0A067SVX0-F1
#
_cell.length_a   1.000
_cell.length_b   1.000
_cell.length_c   1.000
_cell.angle_alpha   90.00
_cell.angle_beta   90.00
_cell.angle_gamma   90.00
#
_symmetry.space_group_name_H-M   'P 1'
#
loop_
_entity.id
_entity.type
_entity.pdbx_description
1 polymer ?
#
loop_
_entity_poly.entity_id
_entity_poly.type
_entity_poly.pdbx_seq_one_letter_code
_entity_poly.pdbx_strand_id
1 'polypeptide(L)'
;MSLKGVSGMLSLKVRGHAKFLKSPTPLLLRSNDPPSEQELALIHDTIATTEARLQEIRTTGSPPSQTLDSYSNFLQAHEALLSASRRLPPELLVEIFLHFHEFDSPNAPPWTLTHVCRRWRQVAVGITALWRDIPPLFLGSLGEAQVRQRIDCLSMLLQRSSHDKITFFLSKQLTNCLDDNILALLFKHSERWERISLVISEDVCAHFSRVKGRVSSLRSLKLVISRTGRLHVGAFETAPKLQEVNLASSPWSGLVQVPWSQLTGFTEESMECNHLPLVLKSATNLKTMSFTFSKEWLSVSGLSLLSPTTLTHLTTLVIQSFNGEPGVIILLSKLTLPSLEDAQFRCFIPLSVASDVSAMINRSSCRLQKLVLHMPRLAEAQIDQVLLSTPSLVFLDLNDPDYGLVDLLSQLEPGRECEWKLVPHLKSLTIHIGRGFYNLDVLRDLARMRCDLIFPDSIVLDGKPSRLDLFKIVPTTTHDPLDYVKHFGLGTNQSRFGVGNNLTDTNNTLDKNIREIKLSTNQKVRMSRKSRNEQISSKMEITVSLLERLETTTDMIIYLYFKKIERILLQVLLEVQIPMNLKISISKRLDALRPRWSSALNRISSELKWGWDKYGNLLYIPENNAGCRGLVSFDFYVADPEPMRRVSDGNL
;
A
#
# COMPACT_ATOMS: atom_id res chain seq x y z
N MET A 1 -36.46 17.66 7.74
CA MET A 1 -37.53 16.94 8.47
C MET A 1 -37.48 17.32 9.93
N SER A 2 -38.58 17.91 10.39
CA SER A 2 -38.79 18.48 11.72
C SER A 2 -38.81 17.39 12.79
N LEU A 3 -37.97 17.50 13.83
CA LEU A 3 -38.09 16.75 15.08
C LEU A 3 -39.29 17.31 15.89
N LYS A 4 -40.50 16.99 15.43
CA LYS A 4 -41.72 17.00 16.24
C LYS A 4 -42.07 15.53 16.46
N GLY A 5 -41.89 15.04 17.69
CA GLY A 5 -42.30 13.67 17.98
C GLY A 5 -41.69 13.04 19.22
N VAL A 6 -41.58 13.76 20.35
CA VAL A 6 -41.50 13.12 21.67
C VAL A 6 -42.19 14.04 22.69
N SER A 7 -43.49 14.23 22.52
CA SER A 7 -44.32 14.88 23.54
C SER A 7 -45.63 14.11 23.61
N GLY A 8 -45.65 13.09 24.46
CA GLY A 8 -46.86 12.31 24.71
C GLY A 8 -46.60 10.82 24.83
N MET A 9 -45.99 10.39 25.93
CA MET A 9 -46.28 9.14 26.64
C MET A 9 -45.21 8.98 27.71
N LEU A 10 -45.52 9.38 28.95
CA LEU A 10 -44.88 8.96 30.20
C LEU A 10 -45.59 9.70 31.35
N SER A 11 -46.80 9.27 31.68
CA SER A 11 -47.55 9.76 32.84
C SER A 11 -48.06 8.60 33.68
N LEU A 12 -47.19 7.68 34.10
CA LEU A 12 -47.49 6.70 35.14
C LEU A 12 -46.32 6.55 36.13
N LYS A 13 -46.51 7.20 37.29
CA LYS A 13 -45.91 6.94 38.62
C LYS A 13 -44.39 6.70 38.73
N VAL A 14 -43.60 7.79 38.79
CA VAL A 14 -42.39 7.87 39.65
C VAL A 14 -42.33 9.26 40.31
N ARG A 15 -43.27 9.58 41.21
CA ARG A 15 -43.36 10.92 41.84
C ARG A 15 -42.25 11.23 42.87
N GLY A 16 -41.44 10.25 43.27
CA GLY A 16 -40.37 10.43 44.28
C GLY A 16 -38.98 10.75 43.71
N HIS A 17 -38.56 10.09 42.63
CA HIS A 17 -37.17 10.17 42.12
C HIS A 17 -36.95 11.32 41.12
N ALA A 18 -38.01 11.82 40.48
CA ALA A 18 -37.94 12.94 39.54
C ALA A 18 -37.51 14.28 40.20
N LYS A 19 -37.57 14.38 41.53
CA LYS A 19 -37.07 15.55 42.26
C LYS A 19 -35.53 15.58 42.34
N PHE A 20 -34.87 14.42 42.31
CA PHE A 20 -33.44 14.28 42.52
C PHE A 20 -32.64 14.27 41.21
N LEU A 21 -33.22 13.84 40.10
CA LEU A 21 -32.60 13.89 38.77
C LEU A 21 -32.85 15.24 38.08
N LYS A 22 -32.47 16.34 38.73
CA LYS A 22 -32.53 17.68 38.16
C LYS A 22 -31.13 18.17 37.83
N SER A 23 -30.91 18.51 36.56
CA SER A 23 -29.64 19.08 36.13
C SER A 23 -29.46 20.49 36.70
N PRO A 24 -28.28 20.84 37.27
CA PRO A 24 -27.96 22.20 37.66
C PRO A 24 -27.77 23.12 36.45
N THR A 25 -27.47 22.53 35.28
CA THR A 25 -27.13 23.24 34.04
C THR A 25 -27.98 22.72 32.87
N PRO A 26 -29.32 22.89 32.92
CA PRO A 26 -30.22 22.30 31.92
C PRO A 26 -30.03 22.86 30.51
N LEU A 27 -29.43 24.05 30.38
CA LEU A 27 -29.10 24.66 29.08
C LEU A 27 -27.92 23.96 28.41
N LEU A 28 -26.89 23.55 29.16
CA LEU A 28 -25.71 22.86 28.63
C LEU A 28 -26.02 21.44 28.12
N LEU A 29 -27.08 20.81 28.63
CA LEU A 29 -27.61 19.56 28.08
C LEU A 29 -28.26 19.73 26.70
N ARG A 30 -28.60 20.98 26.33
CA ARG A 30 -29.23 21.34 25.06
C ARG A 30 -28.29 22.11 24.13
N SER A 31 -27.06 22.39 24.57
CA SER A 31 -26.05 23.10 23.79
C SER A 31 -24.71 22.35 23.79
N ASN A 32 -23.79 22.81 22.93
CA ASN A 32 -22.40 22.34 22.91
C ASN A 32 -21.45 23.42 23.44
N ASP A 33 -21.99 24.36 24.22
CA ASP A 33 -21.20 25.43 24.80
C ASP A 33 -20.28 24.85 25.89
N PRO A 34 -19.06 25.38 26.03
CA PRO A 34 -18.18 24.98 27.13
C PRO A 34 -18.82 25.38 28.46
N PRO A 35 -18.82 24.49 29.47
CA PRO A 35 -19.19 24.89 30.83
C PRO A 35 -18.17 25.92 31.36
N SER A 36 -18.66 26.96 32.04
CA SER A 36 -17.83 27.86 32.84
C SER A 36 -17.20 27.13 34.03
N GLU A 37 -16.19 27.72 34.68
CA GLU A 37 -15.57 27.11 35.88
C GLU A 37 -16.58 26.87 37.01
N GLN A 38 -17.55 27.78 37.17
CA GLN A 38 -18.62 27.64 38.16
C GLN A 38 -19.58 26.50 37.80
N GLU A 39 -19.96 26.37 36.52
CA GLU A 39 -20.80 25.28 36.04
C GLU A 39 -20.07 23.92 36.10
N LEU A 40 -18.76 23.90 35.84
CA LEU A 40 -17.93 22.69 36.00
C LEU A 40 -17.97 22.18 37.44
N ALA A 41 -17.79 23.07 38.41
CA ALA A 41 -17.87 22.71 39.83
C ALA A 41 -19.24 22.12 40.18
N LEU A 42 -20.32 22.74 39.69
CA LEU A 42 -21.70 22.25 39.89
C LEU A 42 -21.96 20.90 39.22
N ILE A 43 -21.41 20.66 38.03
CA ILE A 43 -21.54 19.39 37.31
C ILE A 43 -20.78 18.29 38.06
N HIS A 44 -19.56 18.55 38.52
CA HIS A 44 -18.77 17.59 39.31
C HIS A 44 -19.48 17.21 40.62
N ASP A 45 -19.99 18.18 41.36
CA ASP A 45 -20.75 17.95 42.60
C ASP A 45 -22.03 17.13 42.35
N THR A 46 -22.72 17.44 41.25
CA THR A 46 -23.94 16.71 40.84
C THR A 46 -23.64 15.27 40.47
N ILE A 47 -22.55 15.00 39.74
CA ILE A 47 -22.11 13.63 39.40
C ILE A 47 -21.80 12.87 40.69
N ALA A 48 -20.95 13.42 41.57
CA ALA A 48 -20.56 12.77 42.82
C ALA A 48 -21.76 12.45 43.73
N THR A 49 -22.68 13.42 43.87
CA THR A 49 -23.91 13.23 44.66
C THR A 49 -24.82 12.16 44.07
N THR A 50 -24.95 12.12 42.73
CA THR A 50 -25.79 11.14 42.02
C THR A 50 -25.19 9.74 42.08
N GLU A 51 -23.87 9.60 41.98
CA GLU A 51 -23.14 8.33 42.14
C GLU A 51 -23.29 7.77 43.55
N ALA A 52 -23.08 8.60 44.58
CA ALA A 52 -23.24 8.20 45.98
C ALA A 52 -24.66 7.68 46.24
N ARG A 53 -25.67 8.35 45.68
CA ARG A 53 -27.07 7.94 45.81
C ARG A 53 -27.39 6.66 45.04
N LEU A 54 -26.83 6.49 43.85
CA LEU A 54 -26.98 5.26 43.06
C LEU A 54 -26.40 4.06 43.80
N GLN A 55 -25.27 4.24 44.50
CA GLN A 55 -24.69 3.21 45.37
C GLN A 55 -25.59 2.88 46.55
N GLU A 56 -26.11 3.90 47.24
CA GLU A 56 -27.06 3.70 48.35
C GLU A 56 -28.30 2.91 47.93
N ILE A 57 -28.88 3.23 46.77
CA ILE A 57 -30.04 2.51 46.19
C ILE A 57 -29.70 1.05 45.85
N ARG A 58 -28.47 0.78 45.38
CA ARG A 58 -28.00 -0.60 45.13
C ARG A 58 -27.79 -1.39 46.42
N THR A 59 -27.40 -0.73 47.51
CA THR A 59 -27.18 -1.38 48.82
C THR A 59 -28.45 -1.60 49.64
N THR A 60 -29.48 -0.76 49.44
CA THR A 60 -30.71 -0.76 50.27
C THR A 60 -31.87 -1.60 49.70
N GLY A 61 -31.72 -2.21 48.51
CA GLY A 61 -32.71 -3.14 47.96
C GLY A 61 -32.42 -3.64 46.53
N SER A 62 -33.41 -4.30 45.91
CA SER A 62 -33.39 -4.68 44.49
C SER A 62 -34.17 -3.66 43.66
N PRO A 63 -33.55 -2.55 43.21
CA PRO A 63 -34.26 -1.49 42.49
C PRO A 63 -34.79 -1.97 41.14
N PRO A 64 -35.91 -1.40 40.64
CA PRO A 64 -36.40 -1.68 39.29
C PRO A 64 -35.36 -1.26 38.24
N SER A 65 -35.16 -2.05 37.18
CA SER A 65 -34.20 -1.76 36.10
C SER A 65 -34.35 -0.35 35.51
N GLN A 66 -35.60 0.11 35.34
CA GLN A 66 -35.90 1.46 34.84
C GLN A 66 -35.32 2.59 35.72
N THR A 67 -35.19 2.36 37.03
CA THR A 67 -34.58 3.34 37.94
C THR A 67 -33.08 3.40 37.74
N LEU A 68 -32.41 2.24 37.63
CA LEU A 68 -30.98 2.17 37.35
C LEU A 68 -30.64 2.80 35.99
N ASP A 69 -31.45 2.53 34.96
CA ASP A 69 -31.29 3.12 33.63
C ASP A 69 -31.43 4.65 33.68
N SER A 70 -32.36 5.18 34.48
CA SER A 70 -32.57 6.63 34.62
C SER A 70 -31.38 7.34 35.26
N TYR A 71 -30.78 6.76 36.31
CA TYR A 71 -29.58 7.32 36.94
C TYR A 71 -28.35 7.18 36.04
N SER A 72 -28.20 6.04 35.36
CA SER A 72 -27.10 5.81 34.41
C SER A 72 -27.16 6.81 33.25
N ASN A 73 -28.34 7.02 32.65
CA ASN A 73 -28.53 8.00 31.58
C ASN A 73 -28.26 9.43 32.05
N PHE A 74 -28.64 9.76 33.30
CA PHE A 74 -28.37 11.06 33.88
C PHE A 74 -26.87 11.30 34.09
N LEU A 75 -26.15 10.33 34.67
CA LEU A 75 -24.70 10.39 34.86
C LEU A 75 -23.97 10.54 33.51
N GLN A 76 -24.28 9.66 32.55
CA GLN A 76 -23.68 9.71 31.22
C GLN A 76 -23.89 11.07 30.53
N ALA A 77 -25.09 11.66 30.66
CA ALA A 77 -25.37 12.97 30.10
C ALA A 77 -24.53 14.09 30.74
N HIS A 78 -24.27 14.02 32.05
CA HIS A 78 -23.47 15.03 32.77
C HIS A 78 -21.96 14.81 32.61
N GLU A 79 -21.48 13.57 32.54
CA GLU A 79 -20.10 13.24 32.16
C GLU A 79 -19.79 13.75 30.75
N ALA A 80 -20.73 13.63 29.82
CA ALA A 80 -20.59 14.16 28.47
C ALA A 80 -20.44 15.70 28.44
N LEU A 81 -20.92 16.42 29.46
CA LEU A 81 -20.69 17.88 29.60
C LEU A 81 -19.23 18.20 29.93
N LEU A 82 -18.51 17.27 30.57
CA LEU A 82 -17.09 17.43 30.97
C LEU A 82 -16.12 17.03 29.84
N SER A 83 -16.64 16.46 28.76
CA SER A 83 -15.84 15.97 27.63
C SER A 83 -14.85 17.00 27.10
N ALA A 84 -13.63 16.55 26.82
CA ALA A 84 -12.58 17.39 26.25
C ALA A 84 -13.02 18.06 24.94
N SER A 85 -13.89 17.42 24.16
CA SER A 85 -14.40 17.97 22.88
C SER A 85 -15.17 19.29 23.03
N ARG A 86 -15.70 19.58 24.22
CA ARG A 86 -16.34 20.87 24.55
C ARG A 86 -15.36 21.93 25.03
N ARG A 87 -14.14 21.56 25.44
CA ARG A 87 -13.16 22.45 26.07
C ARG A 87 -11.94 22.74 25.21
N LEU A 88 -11.66 21.92 24.20
CA LEU A 88 -10.54 22.14 23.28
C LEU A 88 -10.65 23.52 22.62
N PRO A 89 -9.61 24.37 22.63
CA PRO A 89 -9.57 25.61 21.86
C PRO A 89 -9.76 25.35 20.35
N PRO A 90 -10.30 26.34 19.58
CA PRO A 90 -10.45 26.20 18.14
C PRO A 90 -9.17 25.80 17.41
N GLU A 91 -8.01 26.28 17.86
CA GLU A 91 -6.70 26.00 17.26
C GLU A 91 -6.35 24.52 17.33
N LEU A 92 -6.64 23.86 18.47
CA LEU A 92 -6.42 22.42 18.61
C LEU A 92 -7.43 21.61 17.80
N LEU A 93 -8.66 22.11 17.64
CA LEU A 93 -9.64 21.48 16.75
C LEU A 93 -9.19 21.57 15.28
N VAL A 94 -8.58 22.69 14.86
CA VAL A 94 -8.00 22.83 13.51
C VAL A 94 -6.93 21.77 13.28
N GLU A 95 -5.98 21.63 14.21
CA GLU A 95 -4.91 20.63 14.10
C GLU A 95 -5.46 19.20 14.01
N ILE A 96 -6.41 18.84 14.89
CA ILE A 96 -7.08 17.53 14.87
C ILE A 96 -7.80 17.29 13.53
N PHE A 97 -8.49 18.31 13.00
CA PHE A 97 -9.24 18.17 11.75
C PHE A 97 -8.32 18.04 10.54
N LEU A 98 -7.14 18.65 10.54
CA LEU A 98 -6.16 18.48 9.47
C LEU A 98 -5.65 17.03 9.41
N HIS A 99 -5.48 16.37 10.56
CA HIS A 99 -5.15 14.94 10.60
C HIS A 99 -6.31 14.02 10.16
N PHE A 100 -7.57 14.43 10.33
CA PHE A 100 -8.72 13.63 9.88
C PHE A 100 -8.65 13.30 8.37
N HIS A 101 -8.14 14.23 7.57
CA HIS A 101 -7.98 14.05 6.12
C HIS A 101 -6.97 12.95 5.73
N GLU A 102 -6.05 12.58 6.64
CA GLU A 102 -5.04 11.54 6.40
C GLU A 102 -5.59 10.11 6.61
N PHE A 103 -6.67 9.95 7.39
CA PHE A 103 -7.16 8.64 7.85
C PHE A 103 -8.48 8.19 7.22
N ASP A 104 -9.40 9.10 6.88
CA ASP A 104 -10.75 8.75 6.43
C ASP A 104 -10.89 9.03 4.92
N SER A 105 -10.85 7.97 4.12
CA SER A 105 -11.00 7.92 2.65
C SER A 105 -10.61 9.23 1.91
N PRO A 106 -9.45 9.28 1.21
CA PRO A 106 -8.99 10.49 0.49
C PRO A 106 -9.94 10.97 -0.64
N ASN A 107 -11.06 10.27 -0.84
CA ASN A 107 -12.04 10.48 -1.90
C ASN A 107 -13.35 11.14 -1.43
N ALA A 108 -13.50 11.50 -0.15
CA ALA A 108 -14.70 12.16 0.35
C ALA A 108 -14.36 13.50 1.05
N PRO A 109 -15.13 14.58 0.83
CA PRO A 109 -14.94 15.78 1.61
C PRO A 109 -15.27 15.50 3.08
N PRO A 110 -14.68 16.24 4.03
CA PRO A 110 -14.82 15.98 5.46
C PRO A 110 -16.18 16.49 6.01
N TRP A 111 -17.27 16.16 5.32
CA TRP A 111 -18.63 16.50 5.70
C TRP A 111 -18.94 16.04 7.12
N THR A 112 -18.43 14.87 7.52
CA THR A 112 -18.60 14.30 8.87
C THR A 112 -18.25 15.33 9.94
N LEU A 113 -17.13 16.05 9.81
CA LEU A 113 -16.73 17.11 10.76
C LEU A 113 -17.78 18.21 10.86
N THR A 114 -18.42 18.56 9.74
CA THR A 114 -19.50 19.56 9.72
C THR A 114 -20.85 19.04 10.23
N HIS A 115 -20.98 17.74 10.47
CA HIS A 115 -22.22 17.10 10.93
C HIS A 115 -22.17 16.66 12.41
N VAL A 116 -21.02 16.74 13.08
CA VAL A 116 -20.91 16.42 14.53
C VAL A 116 -21.68 17.42 15.40
N CYS A 117 -21.29 18.71 15.37
CA CYS A 117 -21.97 19.75 16.13
C CYS A 117 -21.79 21.14 15.48
N ARG A 118 -22.53 22.15 15.96
CA ARG A 118 -22.46 23.53 15.43
C ARG A 118 -21.04 24.11 15.50
N ARG A 119 -20.34 23.87 16.60
CA ARG A 119 -18.97 24.36 16.82
C ARG A 119 -17.98 23.73 15.84
N TRP A 120 -18.02 22.41 15.70
CA TRP A 120 -17.18 21.69 14.74
C TRP A 120 -17.45 22.15 13.31
N ARG A 121 -18.73 22.37 12.95
CA ARG A 121 -19.09 22.96 11.65
C ARG A 121 -18.46 24.33 11.45
N GLN A 122 -18.53 25.23 12.42
CA GLN A 122 -17.94 26.57 12.31
C GLN A 122 -16.43 26.51 12.09
N VAL A 123 -15.73 25.67 12.88
CA VAL A 123 -14.29 25.49 12.75
C VAL A 123 -13.94 24.84 11.41
N ALA A 124 -14.53 23.69 11.08
CA ALA A 124 -14.22 22.94 9.86
C ALA A 124 -14.49 23.74 8.58
N VAL A 125 -15.57 24.52 8.52
CA VAL A 125 -15.87 25.36 7.34
C VAL A 125 -14.82 26.46 7.14
N GLY A 126 -14.19 26.95 8.21
CA GLY A 126 -13.13 27.96 8.14
C GLY A 126 -11.77 27.44 7.71
N ILE A 127 -11.54 26.12 7.74
CA ILE A 127 -10.26 25.51 7.37
C ILE A 127 -10.25 25.25 5.88
N THR A 128 -9.74 26.19 5.08
CA THR A 128 -9.71 26.12 3.62
C THR A 128 -9.02 24.85 3.08
N ALA A 129 -7.97 24.39 3.78
CA ALA A 129 -7.21 23.19 3.44
C ALA A 129 -8.06 21.91 3.44
N LEU A 130 -9.15 21.84 4.21
CA LEU A 130 -10.07 20.69 4.22
C LEU A 130 -10.91 20.58 2.94
N TRP A 131 -11.00 21.64 2.15
CA TRP A 131 -11.93 21.76 1.03
C TRP A 131 -11.24 21.83 -0.33
N ARG A 132 -9.90 21.89 -0.36
CA ARG A 132 -9.10 22.08 -1.58
C ARG A 132 -8.94 20.81 -2.41
N ASP A 133 -9.04 19.65 -1.76
CA ASP A 133 -8.94 18.33 -2.36
C ASP A 133 -10.34 17.88 -2.82
N ILE A 134 -10.58 17.98 -4.12
CA ILE A 134 -11.89 17.70 -4.71
C ILE A 134 -12.03 16.19 -4.95
N PRO A 135 -13.15 15.58 -4.55
CA PRO A 135 -13.42 14.17 -4.80
C PRO A 135 -13.28 13.77 -6.27
N PRO A 136 -12.91 12.51 -6.57
CA PRO A 136 -12.81 12.01 -7.93
C PRO A 136 -14.09 12.25 -8.76
N LEU A 137 -13.93 12.91 -9.91
CA LEU A 137 -15.02 13.25 -10.81
C LEU A 137 -15.07 12.25 -11.98
N PHE A 138 -16.12 11.44 -12.03
CA PHE A 138 -16.40 10.53 -13.16
C PHE A 138 -17.55 11.08 -13.99
N LEU A 139 -17.27 11.52 -15.22
CA LEU A 139 -18.21 12.21 -16.12
C LEU A 139 -18.38 11.41 -17.44
N GLY A 140 -19.53 11.58 -18.10
CA GLY A 140 -19.89 10.97 -19.38
C GLY A 140 -21.23 10.22 -19.40
N SER A 141 -21.91 10.08 -18.25
CA SER A 141 -23.15 9.30 -18.15
C SER A 141 -24.12 9.81 -17.08
N LEU A 142 -23.94 11.05 -16.61
CA LEU A 142 -24.76 11.59 -15.52
C LEU A 142 -26.12 12.10 -16.01
N GLY A 143 -27.18 11.71 -15.31
CA GLY A 143 -28.51 12.29 -15.48
C GLY A 143 -28.63 13.68 -14.85
N GLU A 144 -29.65 14.45 -15.21
CA GLU A 144 -29.81 15.86 -14.83
C GLU A 144 -29.76 16.10 -13.31
N ALA A 145 -30.47 15.28 -12.53
CA ALA A 145 -30.47 15.39 -11.06
C ALA A 145 -29.08 15.18 -10.45
N GLN A 146 -28.30 14.23 -10.99
CA GLN A 146 -26.94 13.97 -10.54
C GLN A 146 -25.99 15.10 -10.92
N VAL A 147 -26.13 15.67 -12.12
CA VAL A 147 -25.37 16.84 -12.55
C VAL A 147 -25.62 18.01 -11.60
N ARG A 148 -26.88 18.31 -11.29
CA ARG A 148 -27.26 19.38 -10.36
C ARG A 148 -26.63 19.19 -8.98
N GLN A 149 -26.79 17.99 -8.41
CA GLN A 149 -26.20 17.65 -7.11
C GLN A 149 -24.66 17.81 -7.10
N ARG A 150 -23.97 17.37 -8.17
CA ARG A 150 -22.52 17.50 -8.27
C ARG A 150 -22.07 18.93 -8.45
N ILE A 151 -22.81 19.75 -9.20
CA ILE A 151 -22.53 21.19 -9.33
C ILE A 151 -22.69 21.87 -7.97
N ASP A 152 -23.76 21.58 -7.23
CA ASP A 152 -23.98 22.16 -5.89
C ASP A 152 -22.85 21.79 -4.92
N CYS A 153 -22.46 20.51 -4.92
CA CYS A 153 -21.36 20.01 -4.11
C CYS A 153 -20.03 20.67 -4.51
N LEU A 154 -19.68 20.65 -5.80
CA LEU A 154 -18.44 21.24 -6.30
C LEU A 154 -18.38 22.75 -6.03
N SER A 155 -19.48 23.47 -6.22
CA SER A 155 -19.58 24.90 -5.92
C SER A 155 -19.31 25.18 -4.44
N MET A 156 -19.85 24.35 -3.54
CA MET A 156 -19.61 24.46 -2.11
C MET A 156 -18.14 24.21 -1.75
N LEU A 157 -17.50 23.20 -2.35
CA LEU A 157 -16.08 22.91 -2.15
C LEU A 157 -15.19 24.06 -2.66
N LEU A 158 -15.46 24.56 -3.86
CA LEU A 158 -14.73 25.67 -4.46
C LEU A 158 -14.88 26.98 -3.67
N GLN A 159 -16.06 27.21 -3.09
CA GLN A 159 -16.33 28.35 -2.21
C GLN A 159 -15.55 28.23 -0.90
N ARG A 160 -15.57 27.07 -0.25
CA ARG A 160 -14.91 26.87 1.07
C ARG A 160 -13.39 26.78 0.98
N SER A 161 -12.87 26.29 -0.14
CA SER A 161 -11.43 26.35 -0.43
C SER A 161 -10.94 27.77 -0.74
N SER A 162 -11.84 28.74 -0.96
CA SER A 162 -11.52 30.17 -1.11
C SER A 162 -10.44 30.45 -2.17
N HIS A 163 -9.22 30.82 -1.77
CA HIS A 163 -8.08 31.07 -2.67
C HIS A 163 -7.05 29.93 -2.64
N ASP A 164 -7.27 28.87 -1.86
CA ASP A 164 -6.35 27.73 -1.82
C ASP A 164 -6.28 27.06 -3.18
N LYS A 165 -5.12 26.49 -3.45
CA LYS A 165 -4.89 25.75 -4.67
C LYS A 165 -5.59 24.40 -4.59
N ILE A 166 -6.23 24.00 -5.68
CA ILE A 166 -7.09 22.84 -5.74
C ILE A 166 -6.40 21.65 -6.39
N THR A 167 -6.73 20.47 -5.90
CA THR A 167 -6.29 19.18 -6.43
C THR A 167 -7.51 18.34 -6.76
N PHE A 168 -7.48 17.67 -7.91
CA PHE A 168 -8.60 16.84 -8.33
C PHE A 168 -8.19 15.75 -9.33
N PHE A 169 -8.99 14.69 -9.33
CA PHE A 169 -9.02 13.67 -10.37
C PHE A 169 -10.26 13.83 -11.24
N LEU A 170 -10.09 13.73 -12.56
CA LEU A 170 -11.18 13.76 -13.54
C LEU A 170 -11.04 12.59 -14.51
N SER A 171 -12.10 11.79 -14.65
CA SER A 171 -12.28 10.82 -15.72
C SER A 171 -13.47 11.21 -16.60
N LYS A 172 -13.24 11.39 -17.91
CA LYS A 172 -14.30 11.76 -18.87
C LYS A 172 -13.95 11.33 -20.29
N GLN A 173 -14.81 10.52 -20.91
CA GLN A 173 -14.53 9.93 -22.23
C GLN A 173 -15.41 10.47 -23.36
N LEU A 174 -16.51 11.14 -23.03
CA LEU A 174 -17.51 11.64 -23.99
C LEU A 174 -17.66 13.16 -23.87
N THR A 175 -17.84 13.83 -25.00
CA THR A 175 -18.19 15.26 -25.12
C THR A 175 -19.68 15.44 -25.38
N ASN A 176 -20.18 16.68 -25.32
CA ASN A 176 -21.57 17.05 -25.56
C ASN A 176 -22.53 16.35 -24.58
N CYS A 177 -22.11 16.22 -23.33
CA CYS A 177 -22.90 15.61 -22.26
C CYS A 177 -23.43 16.69 -21.30
N LEU A 178 -24.54 16.41 -20.61
CA LEU A 178 -25.09 17.34 -19.60
C LEU A 178 -24.08 17.73 -18.51
N ASP A 179 -23.14 16.83 -18.20
CA ASP A 179 -22.09 17.04 -17.22
C ASP A 179 -20.90 17.90 -17.70
N ASP A 180 -20.90 18.39 -18.93
CA ASP A 180 -19.94 19.40 -19.41
C ASP A 180 -20.02 20.70 -18.60
N ASN A 181 -21.16 20.97 -17.95
CA ASN A 181 -21.33 22.08 -17.01
C ASN A 181 -20.40 21.96 -15.79
N ILE A 182 -20.10 20.74 -15.33
CA ILE A 182 -19.15 20.50 -14.23
C ILE A 182 -17.73 20.85 -14.70
N LEU A 183 -17.37 20.46 -15.94
CA LEU A 183 -16.09 20.80 -16.54
C LEU A 183 -15.92 22.32 -16.72
N ALA A 184 -16.98 23.01 -17.17
CA ALA A 184 -16.99 24.46 -17.28
C ALA A 184 -16.76 25.17 -15.92
N LEU A 185 -17.37 24.65 -14.85
CA LEU A 185 -17.14 25.14 -13.49
C LEU A 185 -15.68 24.97 -13.06
N LEU A 186 -15.05 23.82 -13.35
CA LEU A 186 -13.63 23.62 -13.07
C LEU A 186 -12.73 24.60 -13.83
N PHE A 187 -13.00 24.85 -15.12
CA PHE A 187 -12.22 25.78 -15.94
C PHE A 187 -12.25 27.21 -15.40
N LYS A 188 -13.35 27.63 -14.75
CA LYS A 188 -13.45 28.94 -14.10
C LYS A 188 -12.41 29.14 -12.98
N HIS A 189 -11.97 28.05 -12.36
CA HIS A 189 -10.99 28.05 -11.27
C HIS A 189 -9.61 27.51 -11.68
N SER A 190 -9.30 27.52 -12.98
CA SER A 190 -8.05 26.96 -13.55
C SER A 190 -6.77 27.53 -12.95
N GLU A 191 -6.77 28.81 -12.58
CA GLU A 191 -5.57 29.48 -12.02
C GLU A 191 -5.16 28.92 -10.66
N ARG A 192 -6.10 28.26 -9.97
CA ARG A 192 -5.89 27.63 -8.66
C ARG A 192 -5.46 26.17 -8.77
N TRP A 193 -5.41 25.57 -9.95
CA TRP A 193 -5.05 24.15 -10.07
C TRP A 193 -3.60 23.92 -9.64
N GLU A 194 -3.33 23.01 -8.70
CA GLU A 194 -1.97 22.66 -8.26
C GLU A 194 -1.55 21.26 -8.71
N ARG A 195 -2.38 20.24 -8.43
CA ARG A 195 -2.14 18.87 -8.88
C ARG A 195 -3.39 18.34 -9.53
N ILE A 196 -3.32 17.99 -10.81
CA ILE A 196 -4.48 17.46 -11.54
C ILE A 196 -4.14 16.11 -12.16
N SER A 197 -5.07 15.18 -12.08
CA SER A 197 -4.99 13.89 -12.75
C SER A 197 -6.17 13.72 -13.69
N LEU A 198 -5.88 13.59 -14.98
CA LEU A 198 -6.87 13.56 -16.04
C LEU A 198 -6.83 12.19 -16.72
N VAL A 199 -7.98 11.52 -16.83
CA VAL A 199 -8.19 10.32 -17.63
C VAL A 199 -9.28 10.64 -18.64
N ILE A 200 -8.87 11.15 -19.80
CA ILE A 200 -9.77 11.80 -20.74
C ILE A 200 -9.60 11.27 -22.16
N SER A 201 -10.64 11.40 -22.99
CA SER A 201 -10.49 11.17 -24.43
C SER A 201 -9.84 12.37 -25.12
N GLU A 202 -9.30 12.16 -26.32
CA GLU A 202 -8.73 13.24 -27.14
C GLU A 202 -9.73 14.39 -27.39
N ASP A 203 -10.99 14.07 -27.67
CA ASP A 203 -12.09 15.03 -27.86
C ASP A 203 -12.29 15.93 -26.63
N VAL A 204 -12.26 15.32 -25.44
CA VAL A 204 -12.40 16.04 -24.17
C VAL A 204 -11.15 16.88 -23.90
N CYS A 205 -9.97 16.36 -24.26
CA CYS A 205 -8.70 17.08 -24.13
C CYS A 205 -8.68 18.37 -24.97
N ALA A 206 -9.31 18.38 -26.15
CA ALA A 206 -9.42 19.59 -26.98
C ALA A 206 -10.11 20.76 -26.23
N HIS A 207 -11.03 20.48 -25.31
CA HIS A 207 -11.71 21.51 -24.51
C HIS A 207 -10.77 22.20 -23.50
N PHE A 208 -9.65 21.58 -23.13
CA PHE A 208 -8.66 22.18 -22.22
C PHE A 208 -7.86 23.32 -22.87
N SER A 209 -7.93 23.49 -24.19
CA SER A 209 -7.39 24.70 -24.85
C SER A 209 -7.90 26.00 -24.21
N ARG A 210 -9.12 25.98 -23.63
CA ARG A 210 -9.73 27.11 -22.91
C ARG A 210 -8.95 27.54 -21.67
N VAL A 211 -8.18 26.66 -21.04
CA VAL A 211 -7.39 26.98 -19.84
C VAL A 211 -5.95 27.38 -20.16
N LYS A 212 -5.58 27.44 -21.45
CA LYS A 212 -4.25 27.90 -21.87
C LYS A 212 -3.96 29.29 -21.29
N GLY A 213 -2.78 29.46 -20.68
CA GLY A 213 -2.39 30.69 -20.00
C GLY A 213 -3.02 30.91 -18.62
N ARG A 214 -3.95 30.05 -18.18
CA ARG A 214 -4.68 30.18 -16.90
C ARG A 214 -4.39 29.05 -15.92
N VAL A 215 -3.24 28.39 -16.04
CA VAL A 215 -2.82 27.28 -15.17
C VAL A 215 -1.54 27.65 -14.40
N SER A 216 -1.49 28.88 -13.87
CA SER A 216 -0.29 29.49 -13.27
C SER A 216 0.17 28.85 -11.96
N SER A 217 -0.72 28.14 -11.25
CA SER A 217 -0.40 27.43 -10.00
C SER A 217 -0.05 25.96 -10.20
N LEU A 218 -0.16 25.44 -11.43
CA LEU A 218 -0.04 24.01 -11.71
C LEU A 218 1.39 23.54 -11.43
N ARG A 219 1.53 22.55 -10.54
CA ARG A 219 2.79 21.93 -10.14
C ARG A 219 2.94 20.50 -10.63
N SER A 220 1.85 19.74 -10.64
CA SER A 220 1.84 18.33 -11.05
C SER A 220 0.69 18.06 -12.01
N LEU A 221 1.01 17.45 -13.15
CA LEU A 221 0.06 17.05 -14.19
C LEU A 221 0.19 15.56 -14.46
N LYS A 222 -0.87 14.80 -14.17
CA LYS A 222 -1.04 13.45 -14.72
C LYS A 222 -2.07 13.50 -15.84
N LEU A 223 -1.72 13.02 -17.03
CA LEU A 223 -2.57 13.05 -18.21
C LEU A 223 -2.57 11.68 -18.88
N VAL A 224 -3.72 11.04 -18.87
CA VAL A 224 -4.01 9.78 -19.55
C VAL A 224 -4.99 10.07 -20.68
N ILE A 225 -4.54 9.92 -21.93
CA ILE A 225 -5.37 10.14 -23.12
C ILE A 225 -5.78 8.80 -23.73
N SER A 226 -7.10 8.62 -23.89
CA SER A 226 -7.71 7.49 -24.58
C SER A 226 -8.16 7.89 -25.99
N ARG A 227 -8.10 6.93 -26.94
CA ARG A 227 -8.43 7.03 -28.38
C ARG A 227 -7.31 7.56 -29.28
N THR A 228 -7.34 7.10 -30.53
CA THR A 228 -6.34 7.33 -31.58
C THR A 228 -6.53 8.68 -32.27
N GLY A 229 -5.45 9.47 -32.32
CA GLY A 229 -5.40 10.72 -33.08
C GLY A 229 -4.03 11.41 -33.00
N ARG A 230 -3.95 12.64 -33.52
CA ARG A 230 -2.73 13.46 -33.66
C ARG A 230 -2.86 14.84 -33.02
N LEU A 231 -3.86 15.09 -32.17
CA LEU A 231 -4.03 16.41 -31.55
C LEU A 231 -2.81 16.78 -30.71
N HIS A 232 -2.31 17.99 -30.93
CA HIS A 232 -1.29 18.59 -30.07
C HIS A 232 -1.97 19.29 -28.89
N VAL A 233 -1.60 18.89 -27.66
CA VAL A 233 -2.20 19.42 -26.44
C VAL A 233 -1.38 20.62 -25.97
N GLY A 234 -1.81 21.82 -26.37
CA GLY A 234 -1.18 23.11 -25.99
C GLY A 234 -1.73 23.76 -24.72
N ALA A 235 -2.68 23.12 -24.03
CA ALA A 235 -3.38 23.68 -22.87
C ALA A 235 -2.44 24.00 -21.69
N PHE A 236 -1.35 23.24 -21.56
CA PHE A 236 -0.43 23.29 -20.43
C PHE A 236 0.94 23.89 -20.79
N GLU A 237 1.05 24.51 -21.97
CA GLU A 237 2.29 25.14 -22.46
C GLU A 237 2.74 26.28 -21.53
N THR A 238 1.80 27.09 -21.06
CA THR A 238 2.05 28.23 -20.17
C THR A 238 1.72 27.87 -18.72
N ALA A 239 2.50 26.95 -18.14
CA ALA A 239 2.36 26.49 -16.75
C ALA A 239 3.66 26.76 -15.95
N PRO A 240 3.93 28.01 -15.52
CA PRO A 240 5.24 28.44 -15.00
C PRO A 240 5.69 27.77 -13.70
N LYS A 241 4.81 27.09 -12.97
CA LYS A 241 5.15 26.36 -11.73
C LYS A 241 5.17 24.84 -11.91
N LEU A 242 5.01 24.34 -13.13
CA LEU A 242 4.94 22.92 -13.42
C LEU A 242 6.30 22.25 -13.17
N GLN A 243 6.30 21.20 -12.36
CA GLN A 243 7.51 20.50 -11.93
C GLN A 243 7.42 19.00 -12.25
N GLU A 244 6.22 18.43 -12.19
CA GLU A 244 5.99 17.00 -12.38
C GLU A 244 4.99 16.76 -13.51
N VAL A 245 5.36 15.88 -14.44
CA VAL A 245 4.48 15.47 -15.54
C VAL A 245 4.49 13.95 -15.65
N ASN A 246 3.31 13.34 -15.57
CA ASN A 246 3.08 11.93 -15.88
C ASN A 246 2.16 11.84 -17.10
N LEU A 247 2.68 11.30 -18.20
CA LEU A 247 1.93 11.04 -19.41
C LEU A 247 1.68 9.54 -19.55
N ALA A 248 0.43 9.15 -19.73
CA ALA A 248 0.09 7.81 -20.14
C ALA A 248 -0.82 7.88 -21.38
N SER A 249 -0.72 6.91 -22.27
CA SER A 249 -1.64 6.85 -23.41
C SER A 249 -1.96 5.43 -23.84
N SER A 250 -3.19 5.28 -24.33
CA SER A 250 -3.68 4.14 -25.11
C SER A 250 -3.70 4.60 -26.57
N PRO A 251 -3.19 3.80 -27.53
CA PRO A 251 -2.42 4.22 -28.71
C PRO A 251 -2.75 5.64 -29.19
N TRP A 252 -1.95 6.61 -28.72
CA TRP A 252 -2.09 8.03 -29.06
C TRP A 252 -0.71 8.59 -29.41
N SER A 253 -0.64 9.19 -30.59
CA SER A 253 0.59 9.67 -31.23
C SER A 253 0.82 11.18 -31.10
N GLY A 254 -0.04 11.88 -30.37
CA GLY A 254 0.06 13.33 -30.19
C GLY A 254 1.19 13.76 -29.26
N LEU A 255 1.48 15.06 -29.28
CA LEU A 255 2.47 15.69 -28.39
C LEU A 255 1.77 16.62 -27.41
N VAL A 256 2.27 16.62 -26.17
CA VAL A 256 1.80 17.51 -25.10
C VAL A 256 2.85 18.61 -24.98
N GLN A 257 2.42 19.86 -25.07
CA GLN A 257 3.30 20.99 -24.86
C GLN A 257 3.25 21.41 -23.39
N VAL A 258 4.40 21.32 -22.74
CA VAL A 258 4.63 21.73 -21.36
C VAL A 258 5.98 22.46 -21.29
N PRO A 259 6.22 23.30 -20.28
CA PRO A 259 7.52 23.94 -20.09
C PRO A 259 8.55 22.92 -19.59
N TRP A 260 9.15 22.17 -20.53
CA TRP A 260 10.07 21.06 -20.24
C TRP A 260 11.26 21.43 -19.37
N SER A 261 11.83 22.63 -19.55
CA SER A 261 13.09 23.06 -18.90
C SER A 261 13.00 23.21 -17.38
N GLN A 262 11.80 23.41 -16.84
CA GLN A 262 11.57 23.55 -15.39
C GLN A 262 11.12 22.25 -14.71
N LEU A 263 10.93 21.17 -15.48
CA LEU A 263 10.49 19.90 -14.92
C LEU A 263 11.59 19.28 -14.07
N THR A 264 11.19 18.79 -12.90
CA THR A 264 12.02 18.02 -11.98
C THR A 264 11.65 16.53 -11.98
N GLY A 265 10.44 16.19 -12.42
CA GLY A 265 9.98 14.81 -12.52
C GLY A 265 9.22 14.55 -13.81
N PHE A 266 9.60 13.50 -14.52
CA PHE A 266 8.91 13.05 -15.72
C PHE A 266 8.65 11.55 -15.70
N THR A 267 7.41 11.17 -15.96
CA THR A 267 6.99 9.78 -16.10
C THR A 267 6.25 9.60 -17.42
N GLU A 268 6.62 8.56 -18.16
CA GLU A 268 5.91 8.15 -19.36
C GLU A 268 5.49 6.68 -19.27
N GLU A 269 4.19 6.46 -19.21
CA GLU A 269 3.48 5.17 -19.21
C GLU A 269 2.78 4.95 -20.56
N SER A 270 3.24 5.60 -21.63
CA SER A 270 2.65 5.58 -22.96
C SER A 270 3.16 4.41 -23.81
N MET A 271 2.35 3.95 -24.78
CA MET A 271 2.75 2.86 -25.67
C MET A 271 3.84 3.27 -26.68
N GLU A 272 3.90 4.55 -27.05
CA GLU A 272 4.74 5.05 -28.14
C GLU A 272 5.95 5.89 -27.67
N CYS A 273 6.02 6.31 -26.41
CA CYS A 273 7.14 7.07 -25.83
C CYS A 273 7.61 8.27 -26.68
N ASN A 274 6.68 9.01 -27.31
CA ASN A 274 7.00 10.05 -28.32
C ASN A 274 7.69 11.29 -27.72
N HIS A 275 7.61 11.48 -26.40
CA HIS A 275 8.13 12.67 -25.73
C HIS A 275 9.58 12.55 -25.29
N LEU A 276 10.15 11.32 -25.30
CA LEU A 276 11.52 11.07 -24.88
C LEU A 276 12.57 11.97 -25.56
N PRO A 277 12.59 12.18 -26.90
CA PRO A 277 13.55 13.10 -27.53
C PRO A 277 13.42 14.55 -27.03
N LEU A 278 12.19 15.01 -26.77
CA LEU A 278 11.93 16.36 -26.26
C LEU A 278 12.40 16.51 -24.81
N VAL A 279 12.12 15.50 -23.99
CA VAL A 279 12.54 15.41 -22.59
C VAL A 279 14.06 15.45 -22.49
N LEU A 280 14.76 14.58 -23.23
CA LEU A 280 16.23 14.53 -23.22
C LEU A 280 16.87 15.83 -23.71
N LYS A 281 16.25 16.49 -24.70
CA LYS A 281 16.76 17.76 -25.23
C LYS A 281 16.49 18.96 -24.32
N SER A 282 15.34 19.00 -23.66
CA SER A 282 14.81 20.24 -23.09
C SER A 282 14.68 20.22 -21.57
N ALA A 283 14.57 19.06 -20.94
CA ALA A 283 14.32 18.91 -19.50
C ALA A 283 15.63 18.69 -18.73
N THR A 284 16.47 19.72 -18.67
CA THR A 284 17.81 19.64 -18.08
C THR A 284 17.83 19.62 -16.55
N ASN A 285 16.76 20.06 -15.88
CA ASN A 285 16.62 20.10 -14.42
C ASN A 285 15.96 18.85 -13.82
N LEU A 286 15.81 17.79 -14.60
CA LEU A 286 15.18 16.54 -14.15
C LEU A 286 15.97 15.90 -13.01
N LYS A 287 15.23 15.52 -11.96
CA LYS A 287 15.70 14.73 -10.83
C LYS A 287 15.19 13.30 -10.92
N THR A 288 13.94 13.12 -11.33
CA THR A 288 13.31 11.81 -11.48
C THR A 288 12.83 11.60 -12.92
N MET A 289 13.12 10.43 -13.46
CA MET A 289 12.73 10.05 -14.82
C MET A 289 12.29 8.60 -14.85
N SER A 290 11.10 8.33 -15.40
CA SER A 290 10.49 7.00 -15.43
C SER A 290 9.89 6.70 -16.80
N PHE A 291 10.22 5.54 -17.38
CA PHE A 291 9.68 5.09 -18.68
C PHE A 291 9.14 3.66 -18.60
N THR A 292 8.02 3.43 -19.29
CA THR A 292 7.45 2.09 -19.50
C THR A 292 7.42 1.76 -20.99
N PHE A 293 8.19 0.76 -21.40
CA PHE A 293 8.29 0.29 -22.78
C PHE A 293 7.24 -0.78 -23.10
N SER A 294 6.47 -0.57 -24.17
CA SER A 294 5.44 -1.50 -24.67
C SER A 294 5.60 -1.84 -26.18
N LYS A 295 4.65 -2.60 -26.72
CA LYS A 295 4.75 -3.43 -27.95
C LYS A 295 4.90 -2.64 -29.26
N GLU A 296 4.57 -1.35 -29.27
CA GLU A 296 4.33 -0.60 -30.51
C GLU A 296 5.27 0.61 -30.67
N TRP A 297 6.44 0.58 -30.04
CA TRP A 297 7.42 1.64 -30.24
C TRP A 297 7.90 1.64 -31.70
N LEU A 298 7.50 2.66 -32.46
CA LEU A 298 7.78 2.85 -33.89
C LEU A 298 9.28 2.80 -34.21
N SER A 299 9.81 1.61 -34.49
CA SER A 299 11.13 1.33 -35.06
C SER A 299 12.35 1.94 -34.33
N VAL A 300 13.38 1.14 -34.17
CA VAL A 300 14.76 1.51 -33.80
C VAL A 300 15.26 2.85 -34.40
N SER A 301 14.71 3.28 -35.54
CA SER A 301 15.00 4.53 -36.24
C SER A 301 14.86 5.79 -35.38
N GLY A 302 13.80 5.93 -34.57
CA GLY A 302 13.58 7.15 -33.77
C GLY A 302 14.61 7.34 -32.66
N LEU A 303 15.05 6.22 -32.05
CA LEU A 303 16.02 6.21 -30.97
C LEU A 303 17.46 6.28 -31.44
N SER A 304 17.73 5.72 -32.61
CA SER A 304 19.05 5.79 -33.23
C SER A 304 19.46 7.24 -33.51
N LEU A 305 18.48 8.13 -33.72
CA LEU A 305 18.67 9.57 -33.91
C LEU A 305 18.90 10.34 -32.60
N LEU A 306 18.77 9.71 -31.43
CA LEU A 306 19.05 10.38 -30.16
C LEU A 306 20.54 10.74 -30.06
N SER A 307 20.77 12.00 -29.71
CA SER A 307 22.11 12.48 -29.37
C SER A 307 22.48 12.00 -27.96
N PRO A 308 23.77 11.69 -27.71
CA PRO A 308 24.26 11.45 -26.36
C PRO A 308 23.88 12.62 -25.45
N THR A 309 23.23 12.32 -24.33
CA THR A 309 22.63 13.31 -23.43
C THR A 309 23.18 13.11 -22.03
N THR A 310 23.64 14.21 -21.42
CA THR A 310 24.08 14.23 -20.03
C THR A 310 23.03 14.90 -19.17
N LEU A 311 22.48 14.18 -18.18
CA LEU A 311 21.50 14.71 -17.23
C LEU A 311 22.17 14.83 -15.86
N THR A 312 22.70 16.01 -15.56
CA THR A 312 23.56 16.26 -14.38
C THR A 312 22.81 16.26 -13.05
N HIS A 313 21.50 16.46 -13.06
CA HIS A 313 20.67 16.54 -11.85
C HIS A 313 19.83 15.29 -11.60
N LEU A 314 19.87 14.31 -12.51
CA LEU A 314 19.03 13.12 -12.43
C LEU A 314 19.53 12.18 -11.32
N THR A 315 18.75 12.06 -10.25
CA THR A 315 19.02 11.20 -9.10
C THR A 315 18.32 9.85 -9.19
N THR A 316 17.19 9.79 -9.90
CA THR A 316 16.36 8.57 -10.00
C THR A 316 16.00 8.26 -11.43
N LEU A 317 16.35 7.05 -11.87
CA LEU A 317 15.97 6.49 -13.17
C LEU A 317 15.16 5.21 -12.96
N VAL A 318 13.96 5.16 -13.54
CA VAL A 318 13.12 3.96 -13.57
C VAL A 318 12.84 3.58 -15.02
N ILE A 319 13.20 2.36 -15.38
CA ILE A 319 12.91 1.77 -16.69
C ILE A 319 12.15 0.48 -16.47
N GLN A 320 10.96 0.41 -17.04
CA GLN A 320 10.15 -0.80 -17.06
C GLN A 320 9.95 -1.24 -18.51
N SER A 321 10.14 -2.51 -18.80
CA SER A 321 9.92 -3.08 -20.13
C SER A 321 9.17 -4.39 -20.06
N PHE A 322 8.15 -4.52 -20.90
CA PHE A 322 7.32 -5.72 -21.00
C PHE A 322 7.51 -6.49 -22.32
N ASN A 323 8.27 -5.96 -23.30
CA ASN A 323 8.50 -6.59 -24.60
C ASN A 323 9.97 -6.53 -25.07
N GLY A 324 10.39 -7.51 -25.87
CA GLY A 324 11.78 -7.82 -26.24
C GLY A 324 12.54 -6.83 -27.14
N GLU A 325 12.12 -5.57 -27.22
CA GLU A 325 12.69 -4.60 -28.16
C GLU A 325 14.02 -4.00 -27.68
N PRO A 326 14.98 -3.72 -28.58
CA PRO A 326 16.30 -3.19 -28.23
C PRO A 326 16.29 -1.70 -27.86
N GLY A 327 15.12 -1.05 -27.79
CA GLY A 327 15.01 0.39 -27.51
C GLY A 327 15.64 0.79 -26.16
N VAL A 328 15.57 -0.09 -25.15
CA VAL A 328 16.23 0.12 -23.84
C VAL A 328 17.74 0.20 -24.01
N ILE A 329 18.34 -0.71 -24.78
CA ILE A 329 19.79 -0.77 -25.04
C ILE A 329 20.25 0.55 -25.68
N ILE A 330 19.52 1.00 -26.71
CA ILE A 330 19.85 2.24 -27.42
C ILE A 330 19.76 3.43 -26.46
N LEU A 331 18.69 3.54 -25.67
CA LEU A 331 18.55 4.61 -24.69
C LEU A 331 19.70 4.60 -23.68
N LEU A 332 19.99 3.44 -23.09
CA LEU A 332 21.09 3.29 -22.13
C LEU A 332 22.43 3.66 -22.74
N SER A 333 22.68 3.41 -24.03
CA SER A 333 23.92 3.81 -24.70
C SER A 333 24.10 5.33 -24.83
N LYS A 334 23.00 6.11 -24.80
CA LYS A 334 23.01 7.57 -25.02
C LYS A 334 23.04 8.38 -23.73
N LEU A 335 22.73 7.79 -22.58
CA LEU A 335 22.59 8.52 -21.32
C LEU A 335 23.91 8.62 -20.54
N THR A 336 24.23 9.80 -20.01
CA THR A 336 25.31 9.98 -19.02
C THR A 336 24.71 10.67 -17.79
N LEU A 337 24.72 9.99 -16.64
CA LEU A 337 23.90 10.32 -15.48
C LEU A 337 24.77 10.46 -14.22
N PRO A 338 25.61 11.50 -14.10
CA PRO A 338 26.66 11.56 -13.08
C PRO A 338 26.13 11.63 -11.63
N SER A 339 24.92 12.13 -11.43
CA SER A 339 24.30 12.25 -10.09
C SER A 339 23.32 11.12 -9.76
N LEU A 340 23.32 10.02 -10.51
CA LEU A 340 22.36 8.94 -10.33
C LEU A 340 22.60 8.18 -9.02
N GLU A 341 21.56 8.11 -8.18
CA GLU A 341 21.60 7.43 -6.87
C GLU A 341 20.64 6.22 -6.81
N ASP A 342 19.49 6.28 -7.49
CA ASP A 342 18.47 5.22 -7.55
C ASP A 342 18.22 4.81 -9.00
N ALA A 343 18.59 3.57 -9.35
CA ALA A 343 18.37 2.99 -10.67
C ALA A 343 17.49 1.74 -10.57
N GLN A 344 16.39 1.72 -11.31
CA GLN A 344 15.43 0.62 -11.29
C GLN A 344 15.16 0.12 -12.71
N PHE A 345 15.59 -1.10 -13.00
CA PHE A 345 15.38 -1.76 -14.29
C PHE A 345 14.46 -2.95 -14.08
N ARG A 346 13.22 -2.85 -14.55
CA ARG A 346 12.19 -3.89 -14.49
C ARG A 346 11.86 -4.40 -15.88
N CYS A 347 12.68 -5.30 -16.39
CA CYS A 347 12.60 -5.86 -17.73
C CYS A 347 12.08 -7.30 -17.66
N PHE A 348 10.83 -7.54 -18.02
CA PHE A 348 10.21 -8.87 -17.94
C PHE A 348 10.37 -9.69 -19.25
N ILE A 349 11.50 -9.50 -19.94
CA ILE A 349 11.73 -9.93 -21.34
C ILE A 349 13.02 -10.73 -21.46
N PRO A 350 13.14 -11.72 -22.37
CA PRO A 350 14.33 -12.58 -22.47
C PRO A 350 15.65 -11.89 -22.86
N LEU A 351 15.66 -10.56 -22.99
CA LEU A 351 16.82 -9.76 -23.35
C LEU A 351 17.48 -9.22 -22.08
N SER A 352 18.71 -9.64 -21.81
CA SER A 352 19.53 -9.04 -20.75
C SER A 352 20.02 -7.67 -21.21
N VAL A 353 19.85 -6.65 -20.35
CA VAL A 353 20.44 -5.30 -20.52
C VAL A 353 21.52 -5.03 -19.49
N ALA A 354 22.00 -6.07 -18.79
CA ALA A 354 22.96 -5.93 -17.69
C ALA A 354 24.29 -5.32 -18.15
N SER A 355 24.82 -5.72 -19.32
CA SER A 355 26.02 -5.12 -19.91
C SER A 355 25.83 -3.63 -20.22
N ASP A 356 24.66 -3.25 -20.73
CA ASP A 356 24.35 -1.87 -21.08
C ASP A 356 24.16 -0.99 -19.84
N VAL A 357 23.57 -1.55 -18.79
CA VAL A 357 23.49 -0.93 -17.47
C VAL A 357 24.90 -0.72 -16.90
N SER A 358 25.77 -1.73 -16.93
CA SER A 358 27.18 -1.58 -16.50
C SER A 358 27.91 -0.52 -17.31
N ALA A 359 27.79 -0.53 -18.64
CA ALA A 359 28.39 0.46 -19.52
C ALA A 359 27.88 1.88 -19.23
N MET A 360 26.58 2.05 -18.96
CA MET A 360 26.00 3.33 -18.57
C MET A 360 26.51 3.81 -17.21
N ILE A 361 26.59 2.93 -16.21
CA ILE A 361 27.11 3.24 -14.87
C ILE A 361 28.57 3.67 -14.97
N ASN A 362 29.40 2.89 -15.67
CA ASN A 362 30.82 3.20 -15.86
C ASN A 362 31.01 4.54 -16.58
N ARG A 363 30.26 4.78 -17.66
CA ARG A 363 30.29 6.07 -18.38
C ARG A 363 29.83 7.24 -17.51
N SER A 364 28.85 7.01 -16.64
CA SER A 364 28.29 8.04 -15.76
C SER A 364 29.17 8.32 -14.55
N SER A 365 29.99 7.37 -14.12
CA SER A 365 30.78 7.44 -12.88
C SER A 365 29.93 7.85 -11.67
N CYS A 366 28.68 7.38 -11.64
CA CYS A 366 27.71 7.75 -10.63
C CYS A 366 27.91 6.99 -9.32
N ARG A 367 27.47 7.59 -8.20
CA ARG A 367 27.54 6.97 -6.87
C ARG A 367 26.20 6.32 -6.52
N LEU A 368 25.92 5.20 -7.19
CA LEU A 368 24.64 4.51 -7.03
C LEU A 368 24.47 3.95 -5.60
N GLN A 369 23.35 4.27 -4.96
CA GLN A 369 22.98 3.82 -3.62
C GLN A 369 21.88 2.77 -3.64
N LYS A 370 21.00 2.80 -4.66
CA LYS A 370 19.88 1.88 -4.80
C LYS A 370 19.82 1.32 -6.22
N LEU A 371 19.69 -0.01 -6.29
CA LEU A 371 19.63 -0.75 -7.54
C LEU A 371 18.51 -1.79 -7.46
N VAL A 372 17.58 -1.72 -8.41
CA VAL A 372 16.56 -2.76 -8.63
C VAL A 372 16.83 -3.35 -10.02
N LEU A 373 17.10 -4.65 -10.07
CA LEU A 373 17.32 -5.38 -11.32
C LEU A 373 16.32 -6.55 -11.37
N HIS A 374 15.21 -6.34 -12.09
CA HIS A 374 14.27 -7.40 -12.41
C HIS A 374 14.44 -7.79 -13.89
N MET A 375 15.19 -8.86 -14.18
CA MET A 375 15.45 -9.40 -15.53
C MET A 375 15.26 -10.93 -15.53
N PRO A 376 14.73 -11.57 -16.58
CA PRO A 376 14.58 -13.03 -16.58
C PRO A 376 15.92 -13.73 -16.75
N ARG A 377 16.01 -14.93 -16.13
CA ARG A 377 17.13 -15.88 -16.08
C ARG A 377 18.34 -15.47 -16.93
N LEU A 378 19.30 -14.88 -16.25
CA LEU A 378 20.52 -14.34 -16.82
C LEU A 378 21.55 -15.46 -17.04
N ALA A 379 22.48 -15.24 -17.95
CA ALA A 379 23.74 -15.97 -17.94
C ALA A 379 24.64 -15.34 -16.86
N GLU A 380 25.27 -16.19 -16.04
CA GLU A 380 26.02 -15.89 -14.79
C GLU A 380 26.90 -14.63 -14.86
N ALA A 381 27.55 -14.35 -15.99
CA ALA A 381 28.66 -13.39 -16.07
C ALA A 381 28.31 -11.89 -16.17
N GLN A 382 27.02 -11.49 -16.25
CA GLN A 382 26.66 -10.10 -16.59
C GLN A 382 26.23 -9.21 -15.42
N ILE A 383 25.61 -9.76 -14.38
CA ILE A 383 25.21 -8.96 -13.20
C ILE A 383 26.41 -8.67 -12.30
N ASP A 384 27.35 -9.59 -12.20
CA ASP A 384 28.58 -9.42 -11.42
C ASP A 384 29.29 -8.12 -11.80
N GLN A 385 29.38 -7.83 -13.10
CA GLN A 385 29.98 -6.59 -13.61
C GLN A 385 29.22 -5.33 -13.18
N VAL A 386 27.89 -5.39 -13.11
CA VAL A 386 27.08 -4.28 -12.61
C VAL A 386 27.35 -4.04 -11.12
N LEU A 387 27.41 -5.12 -10.33
CA LEU A 387 27.64 -5.03 -8.89
C LEU A 387 29.08 -4.61 -8.55
N LEU A 388 30.08 -5.07 -9.32
CA LEU A 388 31.47 -4.62 -9.21
C LEU A 388 31.60 -3.12 -9.51
N SER A 389 30.87 -2.61 -10.50
CA SER A 389 30.82 -1.19 -10.83
C SER A 389 30.05 -0.32 -9.82
N THR A 390 29.41 -0.91 -8.80
CA THR A 390 28.55 -0.19 -7.84
C THR A 390 28.91 -0.45 -6.36
N PRO A 391 30.15 -0.15 -5.92
CA PRO A 391 30.59 -0.45 -4.56
C PRO A 391 29.87 0.35 -3.46
N SER A 392 29.29 1.51 -3.80
CA SER A 392 28.55 2.38 -2.86
C SER A 392 27.10 1.94 -2.59
N LEU A 393 26.68 0.79 -3.13
CA LEU A 393 25.30 0.35 -3.05
C LEU A 393 24.87 0.03 -1.60
N VAL A 394 23.71 0.56 -1.21
CA VAL A 394 23.08 0.39 0.11
C VAL A 394 21.83 -0.50 0.02
N PHE A 395 21.10 -0.41 -1.09
CA PHE A 395 19.90 -1.20 -1.36
C PHE A 395 20.02 -1.95 -2.68
N LEU A 396 19.77 -3.27 -2.64
CA LEU A 396 19.75 -4.15 -3.80
C LEU A 396 18.45 -4.97 -3.83
N ASP A 397 17.77 -4.99 -4.97
CA ASP A 397 16.60 -5.82 -5.22
C ASP A 397 16.77 -6.58 -6.53
N LEU A 398 16.78 -7.91 -6.46
CA LEU A 398 17.03 -8.84 -7.56
C LEU A 398 15.86 -9.79 -7.75
N ASN A 399 15.54 -10.16 -8.98
CA ASN A 399 14.67 -11.30 -9.25
C ASN A 399 15.47 -12.50 -9.77
N ASP A 400 15.12 -13.69 -9.30
CA ASP A 400 15.63 -14.97 -9.79
C ASP A 400 17.16 -15.00 -10.04
N PRO A 401 18.01 -14.57 -9.07
CA PRO A 401 19.45 -14.66 -9.24
C PRO A 401 19.86 -16.13 -9.38
N ASP A 402 20.91 -16.40 -10.15
CA ASP A 402 21.52 -17.74 -10.16
C ASP A 402 22.31 -18.01 -8.87
N TYR A 403 22.71 -19.27 -8.67
CA TYR A 403 23.45 -19.66 -7.47
C TYR A 403 24.87 -19.08 -7.45
N GLY A 404 25.51 -18.89 -8.60
CA GLY A 404 26.86 -18.32 -8.69
C GLY A 404 26.91 -16.88 -8.17
N LEU A 405 25.91 -16.07 -8.51
CA LEU A 405 25.76 -14.71 -7.99
C LEU A 405 25.50 -14.70 -6.47
N VAL A 406 24.67 -15.61 -5.97
CA VAL A 406 24.43 -15.75 -4.51
C VAL A 406 25.73 -16.13 -3.77
N ASP A 407 26.52 -17.02 -4.36
CA ASP A 407 27.83 -17.41 -3.82
C ASP A 407 28.81 -16.23 -3.86
N LEU A 408 28.85 -15.45 -4.95
CA LEU A 408 29.68 -14.24 -5.05
C LEU A 408 29.29 -13.16 -4.05
N LEU A 409 27.98 -12.97 -3.80
CA LEU A 409 27.50 -12.07 -2.74
C LEU A 409 27.97 -12.50 -1.35
N SER A 410 28.32 -13.77 -1.17
CA SER A 410 28.81 -14.35 0.07
C SER A 410 30.35 -14.38 0.19
N GLN A 411 31.08 -13.98 -0.86
CA GLN A 411 32.54 -14.01 -0.86
C GLN A 411 33.16 -12.73 -0.28
N LEU A 412 34.25 -12.91 0.48
CA LEU A 412 35.13 -11.83 0.93
C LEU A 412 36.19 -11.55 -0.13
N GLU A 413 36.71 -10.32 -0.14
CA GLU A 413 37.77 -9.91 -1.05
C GLU A 413 39.10 -10.59 -0.67
N PRO A 414 39.78 -11.29 -1.60
CA PRO A 414 41.06 -11.92 -1.32
C PRO A 414 42.11 -10.90 -0.83
N GLY A 415 42.73 -11.16 0.33
CA GLY A 415 43.73 -10.25 0.92
C GLY A 415 43.16 -9.02 1.62
N ARG A 416 41.83 -8.84 1.63
CA ARG A 416 41.09 -7.87 2.44
C ARG A 416 39.88 -8.56 3.08
N GLU A 417 40.15 -9.52 3.94
CA GLU A 417 39.14 -10.41 4.51
C GLU A 417 38.11 -9.71 5.42
N CYS A 418 38.23 -8.39 5.63
CA CYS A 418 37.20 -7.55 6.25
C CYS A 418 36.24 -6.86 5.26
N GLU A 419 36.39 -7.04 3.95
CA GLU A 419 35.54 -6.41 2.92
C GLU A 419 34.84 -7.47 2.06
N TRP A 420 33.55 -7.28 1.77
CA TRP A 420 32.83 -8.12 0.82
C TRP A 420 33.29 -7.82 -0.60
N LYS A 421 33.50 -8.88 -1.40
CA LYS A 421 33.89 -8.77 -2.80
C LYS A 421 32.89 -7.96 -3.63
N LEU A 422 31.59 -8.21 -3.41
CA LEU A 422 30.51 -7.48 -4.06
C LEU A 422 29.73 -6.64 -3.05
N VAL A 423 29.44 -5.40 -3.47
CA VAL A 423 28.58 -4.43 -2.76
C VAL A 423 28.90 -4.34 -1.25
N PRO A 424 30.10 -3.86 -0.89
CA PRO A 424 30.61 -3.88 0.49
C PRO A 424 29.87 -2.98 1.46
N HIS A 425 28.99 -2.09 1.00
CA HIS A 425 28.20 -1.19 1.87
C HIS A 425 26.70 -1.54 1.91
N LEU A 426 26.33 -2.72 1.41
CA LEU A 426 24.94 -3.14 1.30
C LEU A 426 24.28 -3.31 2.67
N LYS A 427 23.17 -2.61 2.90
CA LYS A 427 22.36 -2.70 4.13
C LYS A 427 21.02 -3.39 3.93
N SER A 428 20.47 -3.36 2.72
CA SER A 428 19.18 -3.97 2.40
C SER A 428 19.26 -4.79 1.13
N LEU A 429 18.87 -6.07 1.21
CA LEU A 429 18.84 -7.01 0.10
C LEU A 429 17.46 -7.62 -0.02
N THR A 430 16.88 -7.55 -1.21
CA THR A 430 15.63 -8.23 -1.57
C THR A 430 15.89 -9.20 -2.71
N ILE A 431 15.49 -10.46 -2.54
CA ILE A 431 15.58 -11.49 -3.58
C ILE A 431 14.18 -12.03 -3.87
N HIS A 432 13.69 -11.83 -5.09
CA HIS A 432 12.46 -12.45 -5.57
C HIS A 432 12.77 -13.83 -6.13
N ILE A 433 12.08 -14.87 -5.64
CA ILE A 433 12.30 -16.25 -6.08
C ILE A 433 11.11 -16.79 -6.89
N GLY A 434 11.40 -17.27 -8.08
CA GLY A 434 10.53 -17.87 -9.08
C GLY A 434 10.70 -19.40 -9.15
N ARG A 435 9.85 -20.07 -9.94
CA ARG A 435 9.69 -21.54 -9.96
C ARG A 435 10.96 -22.37 -10.19
N GLY A 436 12.03 -21.76 -10.71
CA GLY A 436 13.30 -22.42 -11.00
C GLY A 436 14.32 -22.41 -9.86
N PHE A 437 14.04 -21.69 -8.77
CA PHE A 437 14.95 -21.57 -7.62
C PHE A 437 14.61 -22.62 -6.57
N TYR A 438 15.38 -23.71 -6.53
CA TYR A 438 15.08 -24.91 -5.72
C TYR A 438 15.94 -25.04 -4.46
N ASN A 439 17.21 -24.64 -4.53
CA ASN A 439 18.12 -24.74 -3.41
C ASN A 439 18.03 -23.47 -2.56
N LEU A 440 17.21 -23.50 -1.51
CA LEU A 440 17.03 -22.37 -0.60
C LEU A 440 18.11 -22.31 0.49
N ASP A 441 18.95 -23.35 0.64
CA ASP A 441 20.03 -23.39 1.63
C ASP A 441 21.08 -22.30 1.35
N VAL A 442 21.35 -22.00 0.08
CA VAL A 442 22.25 -20.90 -0.32
C VAL A 442 21.79 -19.54 0.20
N LEU A 443 20.48 -19.28 0.24
CA LEU A 443 19.94 -18.03 0.78
C LEU A 443 20.00 -18.00 2.31
N ARG A 444 19.81 -19.15 2.97
CA ARG A 444 20.03 -19.28 4.41
C ARG A 444 21.47 -18.99 4.76
N ASP A 445 22.41 -19.55 4.01
CA ASP A 445 23.84 -19.43 4.30
C ASP A 445 24.32 -17.99 4.00
N LEU A 446 23.83 -17.36 2.93
CA LEU A 446 24.00 -15.92 2.66
C LEU A 446 23.52 -15.07 3.84
N ALA A 447 22.35 -15.36 4.41
CA ALA A 447 21.82 -14.63 5.56
C ALA A 447 22.74 -14.75 6.78
N ARG A 448 23.20 -15.96 7.10
CA ARG A 448 24.12 -16.23 8.22
C ARG A 448 25.44 -15.48 8.05
N MET A 449 26.00 -15.47 6.84
CA MET A 449 27.27 -14.79 6.55
C MET A 449 27.12 -13.27 6.55
N ARG A 450 26.12 -12.69 5.88
CA ARG A 450 26.02 -11.22 5.74
C ARG A 450 25.27 -10.52 6.87
N CYS A 451 24.32 -11.18 7.54
CA CYS A 451 23.57 -10.56 8.63
C CYS A 451 24.25 -10.79 9.99
N ASP A 452 24.59 -12.06 10.27
CA ASP A 452 25.13 -12.45 11.58
C ASP A 452 26.67 -12.54 11.61
N LEU A 453 27.33 -12.50 10.44
CA LEU A 453 28.79 -12.67 10.30
C LEU A 453 29.29 -14.03 10.81
N ILE A 454 28.51 -15.08 10.54
CA ILE A 454 28.87 -16.46 10.86
C ILE A 454 29.48 -17.11 9.62
N PHE A 455 30.77 -17.41 9.69
CA PHE A 455 31.54 -18.00 8.59
C PHE A 455 31.86 -19.48 8.89
N PRO A 456 32.13 -20.30 7.85
CA PRO A 456 32.73 -21.62 8.04
C PRO A 456 34.08 -21.52 8.76
N ASP A 457 34.44 -22.55 9.54
CA ASP A 457 35.66 -22.59 10.39
C ASP A 457 36.99 -22.35 9.64
N SER A 458 36.97 -22.41 8.30
CA SER A 458 38.12 -22.18 7.43
C SER A 458 38.45 -20.70 7.18
N ILE A 459 37.62 -19.76 7.63
CA ILE A 459 37.80 -18.32 7.39
C ILE A 459 38.21 -17.64 8.70
N VAL A 460 39.47 -17.18 8.77
CA VAL A 460 39.97 -16.32 9.85
C VAL A 460 39.83 -14.88 9.39
N LEU A 461 39.33 -13.97 10.23
CA LEU A 461 39.10 -12.58 9.83
C LEU A 461 40.01 -11.62 10.58
N ASP A 462 40.66 -10.72 9.85
CA ASP A 462 41.43 -9.60 10.40
C ASP A 462 40.55 -8.37 10.76
N GLY A 463 39.22 -8.51 10.71
CA GLY A 463 38.24 -7.46 11.00
C GLY A 463 36.79 -7.92 10.87
N LYS A 464 35.82 -7.01 11.03
CA LYS A 464 34.40 -7.32 10.81
C LYS A 464 33.88 -6.63 9.54
N PRO A 465 33.40 -7.38 8.55
CA PRO A 465 32.79 -6.78 7.37
C PRO A 465 31.45 -6.13 7.72
N SER A 466 30.95 -5.31 6.80
CA SER A 466 29.65 -4.65 6.95
C SER A 466 28.52 -5.67 7.07
N ARG A 467 27.52 -5.36 7.90
CA ARG A 467 26.35 -6.19 8.08
C ARG A 467 25.22 -5.77 7.14
N LEU A 468 24.48 -6.77 6.69
CA LEU A 468 23.19 -6.59 6.06
C LEU A 468 22.12 -6.42 7.15
N ASP A 469 21.51 -5.24 7.22
CA ASP A 469 20.52 -4.89 8.24
C ASP A 469 19.16 -5.54 7.94
N LEU A 470 18.78 -5.60 6.66
CA LEU A 470 17.53 -6.14 6.18
C LEU A 470 17.77 -7.13 5.04
N PHE A 471 17.37 -8.39 5.25
CA PHE A 471 17.33 -9.39 4.19
C PHE A 471 15.92 -9.94 4.00
N LYS A 472 15.43 -9.88 2.77
CA LYS A 472 14.07 -10.21 2.39
C LYS A 472 14.03 -11.15 1.19
N ILE A 473 13.26 -12.23 1.31
CA ILE A 473 12.93 -13.14 0.22
C ILE A 473 11.47 -12.93 -0.16
N VAL A 474 11.23 -12.63 -1.44
CA VAL A 474 9.89 -12.43 -2.00
C VAL A 474 9.49 -13.69 -2.76
N PRO A 475 8.61 -14.54 -2.20
CA PRO A 475 8.15 -15.73 -2.90
C PRO A 475 7.16 -15.36 -4.01
N THR A 476 7.33 -15.91 -5.21
CA THR A 476 6.29 -15.78 -6.25
C THR A 476 5.03 -16.59 -5.92
N THR A 477 3.86 -16.09 -6.33
CA THR A 477 2.53 -16.70 -6.11
C THR A 477 2.35 -18.09 -6.73
N THR A 478 3.31 -18.54 -7.53
CA THR A 478 3.23 -19.79 -8.30
C THR A 478 4.18 -20.88 -7.84
N HIS A 479 4.96 -20.63 -6.79
CA HIS A 479 5.61 -21.71 -6.06
C HIS A 479 4.52 -22.56 -5.39
N ASP A 480 4.37 -23.83 -5.81
CA ASP A 480 3.88 -24.86 -4.89
C ASP A 480 4.77 -24.73 -3.66
N PRO A 481 4.25 -24.68 -2.41
CA PRO A 481 5.08 -24.32 -1.26
C PRO A 481 6.20 -25.34 -1.11
N LEU A 482 7.35 -25.00 -1.72
CA LEU A 482 8.68 -25.44 -1.35
C LEU A 482 8.71 -25.41 0.15
N ASP A 483 9.35 -26.41 0.73
CA ASP A 483 9.28 -26.65 2.15
C ASP A 483 10.12 -25.59 2.87
N TYR A 484 9.64 -24.34 2.92
CA TYR A 484 10.25 -23.22 3.64
C TYR A 484 10.54 -23.66 5.09
N VAL A 485 9.71 -24.56 5.62
CA VAL A 485 9.91 -25.26 6.89
C VAL A 485 11.27 -25.98 6.93
N LYS A 486 11.60 -26.77 5.89
CA LYS A 486 12.86 -27.53 5.79
C LYS A 486 14.08 -26.62 5.77
N HIS A 487 13.97 -25.43 5.18
CA HIS A 487 15.11 -24.52 4.97
C HIS A 487 15.22 -23.42 6.02
N PHE A 488 14.11 -22.99 6.61
CA PHE A 488 14.01 -21.79 7.46
C PHE A 488 13.34 -22.03 8.82
N GLY A 489 12.88 -23.25 9.10
CA GLY A 489 12.37 -23.66 10.42
C GLY A 489 13.47 -23.79 11.48
N LEU A 490 13.11 -24.22 12.69
CA LEU A 490 14.08 -24.45 13.77
C LEU A 490 15.00 -25.65 13.44
N GLY A 491 16.29 -25.53 13.72
CA GLY A 491 17.23 -26.66 13.78
C GLY A 491 17.67 -27.25 12.44
N THR A 492 18.01 -26.42 11.44
CA THR A 492 18.49 -26.86 10.12
C THR A 492 19.93 -27.41 10.14
N ASN A 493 20.07 -28.58 10.75
CA ASN A 493 20.96 -29.67 10.34
C ASN A 493 20.08 -30.93 10.41
N GLN A 494 20.10 -31.77 9.37
CA GLN A 494 19.23 -32.94 9.16
C GLN A 494 19.31 -34.06 10.24
N SER A 495 19.72 -33.79 11.48
CA SER A 495 20.00 -34.81 12.49
C SER A 495 19.51 -34.52 13.91
N ARG A 496 18.63 -33.53 14.15
CA ARG A 496 17.90 -33.44 15.43
C ARG A 496 16.44 -33.85 15.40
N PHE A 497 15.91 -34.16 14.23
CA PHE A 497 14.56 -34.69 14.09
C PHE A 497 14.57 -36.21 14.20
N GLY A 498 14.62 -36.71 15.44
CA GLY A 498 14.00 -37.98 15.79
C GLY A 498 12.48 -37.85 15.64
N VAL A 499 12.00 -37.63 14.42
CA VAL A 499 10.58 -37.51 14.12
C VAL A 499 10.04 -38.91 13.94
N GLY A 500 9.16 -39.34 14.85
CA GLY A 500 8.39 -40.56 14.65
C GLY A 500 7.60 -40.47 13.34
N ASN A 501 7.56 -41.56 12.58
CA ASN A 501 6.92 -41.70 11.26
C ASN A 501 5.50 -41.07 11.14
N ASN A 502 4.79 -40.89 12.26
CA ASN A 502 3.45 -40.30 12.31
C ASN A 502 3.37 -38.81 11.90
N LEU A 503 4.38 -37.99 12.23
CA LEU A 503 4.38 -36.54 11.90
C LEU A 503 4.63 -36.32 10.41
N THR A 504 5.52 -37.11 9.81
CA THR A 504 5.76 -37.12 8.36
C THR A 504 4.52 -37.56 7.59
N ASP A 505 3.81 -38.60 8.05
CA ASP A 505 2.58 -39.08 7.41
C ASP A 505 1.43 -38.08 7.51
N THR A 506 1.36 -37.37 8.64
CA THR A 506 0.40 -36.29 8.85
C THR A 506 0.66 -35.10 7.92
N ASN A 507 1.91 -34.63 7.83
CA ASN A 507 2.29 -33.54 6.93
C ASN A 507 2.02 -33.90 5.47
N ASN A 508 2.34 -35.13 5.07
CA ASN A 508 2.04 -35.64 3.73
C ASN A 508 0.52 -35.64 3.45
N THR A 509 -0.29 -36.01 4.43
CA THR A 509 -1.76 -36.00 4.31
C THR A 509 -2.31 -34.58 4.20
N LEU A 510 -1.78 -33.63 4.98
CA LEU A 510 -2.16 -32.23 4.94
C LEU A 510 -1.76 -31.59 3.60
N ASP A 511 -0.52 -31.78 3.15
CA ASP A 511 -0.02 -31.31 1.85
C ASP A 511 -0.87 -31.87 0.70
N LYS A 512 -1.21 -33.17 0.75
CA LYS A 512 -2.10 -33.79 -0.25
C LYS A 512 -3.46 -33.11 -0.29
N ASN A 513 -4.10 -32.90 0.86
CA ASN A 513 -5.42 -32.24 0.90
C ASN A 513 -5.35 -30.79 0.42
N ILE A 514 -4.32 -30.03 0.78
CA ILE A 514 -4.13 -28.65 0.32
C ILE A 514 -3.89 -28.58 -1.19
N ARG A 515 -3.08 -29.49 -1.75
CA ARG A 515 -2.86 -29.59 -3.20
C ARG A 515 -4.16 -29.90 -3.93
N GLU A 516 -4.95 -30.85 -3.45
CA GLU A 516 -6.25 -31.17 -4.03
C GLU A 516 -7.22 -29.97 -3.97
N ILE A 517 -7.27 -29.24 -2.85
CA ILE A 517 -8.08 -28.01 -2.74
C ILE A 517 -7.62 -26.98 -3.79
N LYS A 518 -6.31 -26.71 -3.89
CA LYS A 518 -5.75 -25.76 -4.87
C LYS A 518 -6.07 -26.17 -6.32
N LEU A 519 -5.90 -27.44 -6.65
CA LEU A 519 -6.25 -27.99 -7.97
C LEU A 519 -7.73 -27.78 -8.27
N SER A 520 -8.61 -28.11 -7.33
CA SER A 520 -10.06 -27.94 -7.49
C SER A 520 -10.48 -26.45 -7.53
N THR A 521 -9.72 -25.51 -6.96
CA THR A 521 -10.02 -24.07 -7.11
C THR A 521 -9.69 -23.51 -8.50
N ASN A 522 -8.78 -24.16 -9.24
CA ASN A 522 -8.35 -23.70 -10.56
C ASN A 522 -9.46 -23.91 -11.62
N GLN A 523 -9.86 -22.83 -12.30
CA GLN A 523 -10.97 -22.86 -13.27
C GLN A 523 -10.69 -23.67 -14.54
N LYS A 524 -9.44 -24.09 -14.77
CA LYS A 524 -9.02 -24.87 -15.96
C LYS A 524 -9.26 -26.38 -15.87
N VAL A 525 -9.82 -26.88 -14.76
CA VAL A 525 -10.06 -28.32 -14.55
C VAL A 525 -11.36 -28.78 -15.26
N ARG A 526 -11.33 -29.95 -15.91
CA ARG A 526 -12.48 -30.60 -16.59
C ARG A 526 -13.51 -31.18 -15.58
N MET A 527 -14.01 -30.37 -14.64
CA MET A 527 -15.02 -30.76 -13.66
C MET A 527 -16.20 -29.80 -13.66
N SER A 528 -17.41 -30.32 -13.40
CA SER A 528 -18.60 -29.46 -13.24
C SER A 528 -18.45 -28.58 -11.99
N ARG A 529 -18.98 -27.36 -12.03
CA ARG A 529 -18.92 -26.39 -10.92
C ARG A 529 -19.47 -26.97 -9.61
N LYS A 530 -20.53 -27.78 -9.69
CA LYS A 530 -21.15 -28.44 -8.55
C LYS A 530 -20.21 -29.48 -7.91
N SER A 531 -19.69 -30.40 -8.71
CA SER A 531 -18.76 -31.45 -8.24
C SER A 531 -17.48 -30.86 -7.66
N ARG A 532 -16.97 -29.77 -8.26
CA ARG A 532 -15.81 -29.02 -7.77
C ARG A 532 -16.05 -28.42 -6.38
N ASN A 533 -17.19 -27.77 -6.18
CA ASN A 533 -17.53 -27.18 -4.88
C ASN A 533 -17.79 -28.24 -3.81
N GLU A 534 -18.38 -29.39 -4.16
CA GLU A 534 -18.56 -30.54 -3.27
C GLU A 534 -17.21 -31.14 -2.83
N GLN A 535 -16.28 -31.31 -3.77
CA GLN A 535 -14.93 -31.80 -3.47
C GLN A 535 -14.16 -30.83 -2.57
N ILE A 536 -14.20 -29.52 -2.86
CA ILE A 536 -13.57 -28.50 -2.00
C ILE A 536 -14.18 -28.52 -0.61
N SER A 537 -15.51 -28.59 -0.50
CA SER A 537 -16.23 -28.65 0.78
C SER A 537 -15.79 -29.86 1.61
N SER A 538 -15.77 -31.05 1.01
CA SER A 538 -15.33 -32.28 1.67
C SER A 538 -13.87 -32.21 2.12
N LYS A 539 -12.98 -31.71 1.24
CA LYS A 539 -11.55 -31.61 1.54
C LYS A 539 -11.25 -30.56 2.61
N MET A 540 -11.96 -29.43 2.61
CA MET A 540 -11.87 -28.45 3.69
C MET A 540 -12.29 -29.04 5.03
N GLU A 541 -13.41 -29.77 5.08
CA GLU A 541 -13.90 -30.43 6.30
C GLU A 541 -12.90 -31.45 6.84
N ILE A 542 -12.34 -32.29 5.97
CA ILE A 542 -11.28 -33.24 6.35
C ILE A 542 -10.06 -32.49 6.88
N THR A 543 -9.63 -31.43 6.19
CA THR A 543 -8.44 -30.66 6.56
C THR A 543 -8.60 -30.00 7.93
N VAL A 544 -9.73 -29.34 8.18
CA VAL A 544 -10.00 -28.66 9.47
C VAL A 544 -10.15 -29.67 10.59
N SER A 545 -10.80 -30.82 10.33
CA SER A 545 -10.93 -31.89 11.32
C SER A 545 -9.57 -32.52 11.67
N LEU A 546 -8.67 -32.62 10.70
CA LEU A 546 -7.28 -33.02 10.97
C LEU A 546 -6.59 -31.96 11.84
N LEU A 547 -6.69 -30.68 11.50
CA LEU A 547 -6.10 -29.57 12.27
C LEU A 547 -6.58 -29.49 13.73
N GLU A 548 -7.85 -29.81 14.00
CA GLU A 548 -8.39 -29.85 15.37
C GLU A 548 -7.88 -31.02 16.20
N ARG A 549 -7.61 -32.16 15.55
CA ARG A 549 -7.12 -33.39 16.20
C ARG A 549 -5.62 -33.36 16.46
N LEU A 550 -4.91 -32.42 15.84
CA LEU A 550 -3.46 -32.33 15.96
C LEU A 550 -3.05 -31.74 17.31
N GLU A 551 -2.18 -32.47 18.00
CA GLU A 551 -1.43 -31.90 19.11
C GLU A 551 -0.49 -30.82 18.56
N THR A 552 -0.50 -29.66 19.22
CA THR A 552 0.22 -28.46 18.76
C THR A 552 1.67 -28.50 19.21
N THR A 553 2.41 -29.46 18.69
CA THR A 553 3.87 -29.52 18.88
C THR A 553 4.52 -28.31 18.20
N THR A 554 5.68 -27.91 18.73
CA THR A 554 6.49 -26.81 18.19
C THR A 554 6.73 -26.96 16.68
N ASP A 555 7.14 -28.14 16.24
CA ASP A 555 7.45 -28.44 14.83
C ASP A 555 6.21 -28.31 13.94
N MET A 556 5.05 -28.73 14.44
CA MET A 556 3.80 -28.63 13.70
C MET A 556 3.36 -27.17 13.57
N ILE A 557 3.50 -26.36 14.62
CA ILE A 557 3.18 -24.93 14.57
C ILE A 557 4.08 -24.19 13.57
N ILE A 558 5.38 -24.50 13.57
CA ILE A 558 6.34 -23.97 12.58
C ILE A 558 5.92 -24.39 11.17
N TYR A 559 5.58 -25.67 11.00
CA TYR A 559 5.09 -26.19 9.72
C TYR A 559 3.87 -25.41 9.21
N LEU A 560 2.84 -25.26 10.04
CA LEU A 560 1.62 -24.52 9.70
C LEU A 560 1.89 -23.05 9.38
N TYR A 561 2.78 -22.41 10.13
CA TYR A 561 3.17 -21.01 9.96
C TYR A 561 3.90 -20.76 8.63
N PHE A 562 4.99 -21.50 8.36
CA PHE A 562 5.77 -21.32 7.14
C PHE A 562 5.00 -21.74 5.88
N LYS A 563 4.10 -22.72 5.98
CA LYS A 563 3.20 -23.11 4.88
C LYS A 563 2.00 -22.16 4.68
N LYS A 564 1.78 -21.20 5.60
CA LYS A 564 0.64 -20.27 5.59
C LYS A 564 -0.72 -20.99 5.45
N ILE A 565 -0.88 -22.14 6.13
CA ILE A 565 -2.04 -23.03 5.96
C ILE A 565 -3.36 -22.30 6.23
N GLU A 566 -3.44 -21.53 7.31
CA GLU A 566 -4.65 -20.78 7.63
C GLU A 566 -5.03 -19.78 6.54
N ARG A 567 -4.05 -19.00 6.03
CA ARG A 567 -4.28 -18.03 4.96
C ARG A 567 -4.82 -18.70 3.70
N ILE A 568 -4.31 -19.87 3.34
CA ILE A 568 -4.81 -20.66 2.21
C ILE A 568 -6.27 -21.05 2.44
N LEU A 569 -6.62 -21.56 3.63
CA LEU A 569 -7.98 -21.96 3.95
C LEU A 569 -8.95 -20.78 3.96
N LEU A 570 -8.56 -19.64 4.55
CA LEU A 570 -9.36 -18.41 4.56
C LEU A 570 -9.58 -17.87 3.14
N GLN A 571 -8.55 -17.88 2.30
CA GLN A 571 -8.68 -17.46 0.90
C GLN A 571 -9.71 -18.33 0.15
N VAL A 572 -9.68 -19.65 0.36
CA VAL A 572 -10.67 -20.57 -0.23
C VAL A 572 -12.09 -20.27 0.27
N LEU A 573 -12.27 -19.97 1.57
CA LEU A 573 -13.56 -19.59 2.12
C LEU A 573 -14.11 -18.28 1.51
N LEU A 574 -13.23 -17.32 1.21
CA LEU A 574 -13.60 -16.05 0.60
C LEU A 574 -13.94 -16.20 -0.89
N GLU A 575 -13.13 -16.93 -1.64
CA GLU A 575 -13.19 -16.96 -3.10
C GLU A 575 -14.15 -18.02 -3.68
N VAL A 576 -14.37 -19.14 -2.97
CA VAL A 576 -15.16 -20.28 -3.50
C VAL A 576 -16.62 -20.21 -3.06
N GLN A 577 -17.54 -20.54 -3.97
CA GLN A 577 -18.99 -20.60 -3.69
C GLN A 577 -19.41 -21.94 -3.06
N ILE A 578 -18.93 -22.23 -1.85
CA ILE A 578 -19.42 -23.34 -1.01
C ILE A 578 -20.62 -22.89 -0.14
N PRO A 579 -21.46 -23.82 0.38
CA PRO A 579 -22.63 -23.48 1.19
C PRO A 579 -22.31 -22.57 2.39
N MET A 580 -23.14 -21.54 2.62
CA MET A 580 -22.85 -20.49 3.61
C MET A 580 -22.78 -21.03 5.04
N ASN A 581 -23.62 -22.00 5.39
CA ASN A 581 -23.58 -22.68 6.68
C ASN A 581 -22.26 -23.40 6.92
N LEU A 582 -21.69 -24.01 5.86
CA LEU A 582 -20.39 -24.66 5.92
C LEU A 582 -19.25 -23.64 6.09
N LYS A 583 -19.31 -22.50 5.37
CA LYS A 583 -18.34 -21.40 5.55
C LYS A 583 -18.31 -20.91 6.99
N ILE A 584 -19.49 -20.66 7.58
CA ILE A 584 -19.61 -20.19 8.96
C ILE A 584 -19.08 -21.22 9.94
N SER A 585 -19.40 -22.51 9.74
CA SER A 585 -18.90 -23.62 10.57
C SER A 585 -17.38 -23.69 10.55
N ILE A 586 -16.78 -23.75 9.36
CA ILE A 586 -15.33 -23.85 9.20
C ILE A 586 -14.62 -22.60 9.74
N SER A 587 -15.15 -21.40 9.47
CA SER A 587 -14.56 -20.15 9.99
C SER A 587 -14.48 -20.17 11.51
N LYS A 588 -15.59 -20.53 12.19
CA LYS A 588 -15.62 -20.62 13.65
C LYS A 588 -14.60 -21.61 14.21
N ARG A 589 -14.43 -22.75 13.54
CA ARG A 589 -13.46 -23.78 13.93
C ARG A 589 -12.02 -23.31 13.77
N LEU A 590 -11.70 -22.62 12.66
CA LEU A 590 -10.40 -21.99 12.45
C LEU A 590 -10.13 -20.87 13.47
N ASP A 591 -11.14 -20.03 13.74
CA ASP A 591 -11.04 -18.96 14.74
C ASP A 591 -10.79 -19.50 16.16
N ALA A 592 -11.26 -20.71 16.48
CA ALA A 592 -10.97 -21.38 17.76
C ALA A 592 -9.53 -21.91 17.84
N LEU A 593 -8.90 -22.25 16.71
CA LEU A 593 -7.52 -22.74 16.66
C LEU A 593 -6.50 -21.61 16.69
N ARG A 594 -6.82 -20.46 16.09
CA ARG A 594 -5.90 -19.31 15.93
C ARG A 594 -5.21 -18.86 17.23
N PRO A 595 -5.90 -18.62 18.36
CA PRO A 595 -5.24 -18.16 19.58
C PRO A 595 -4.24 -19.17 20.12
N ARG A 596 -4.52 -20.47 19.97
CA ARG A 596 -3.63 -21.55 20.41
C ARG A 596 -2.36 -21.58 19.56
N TRP A 597 -2.49 -21.44 18.24
CA TRP A 597 -1.36 -21.40 17.33
C TRP A 597 -0.51 -20.14 17.49
N SER A 598 -1.14 -18.97 17.58
CA SER A 598 -0.46 -17.69 17.86
C SER A 598 0.29 -17.74 19.19
N SER A 599 -0.32 -18.26 20.26
CA SER A 599 0.36 -18.37 21.56
C SER A 599 1.58 -19.31 21.49
N ALA A 600 1.44 -20.46 20.84
CA ALA A 600 2.54 -21.41 20.65
C ALA A 600 3.67 -20.81 19.79
N LEU A 601 3.34 -20.11 18.70
CA LEU A 601 4.31 -19.46 17.83
C LEU A 601 5.04 -18.31 18.54
N ASN A 602 4.32 -17.51 19.34
CA ASN A 602 4.93 -16.42 20.11
C ASN A 602 5.93 -16.94 21.15
N ARG A 603 5.65 -18.10 21.78
CA ARG A 603 6.58 -18.74 22.73
C ARG A 603 7.92 -19.13 22.12
N ILE A 604 7.92 -19.55 20.86
CA ILE A 604 9.13 -19.97 20.13
C ILE A 604 9.68 -18.88 19.22
N SER A 605 9.01 -17.73 19.15
CA SER A 605 9.36 -16.67 18.22
C SER A 605 10.79 -16.20 18.42
N SER A 606 11.28 -16.14 19.67
CA SER A 606 12.66 -15.77 20.05
C SER A 606 13.73 -16.62 19.37
N GLU A 607 13.41 -17.88 19.10
CA GLU A 607 14.33 -18.87 18.51
C GLU A 607 14.33 -18.85 16.98
N LEU A 608 13.27 -18.29 16.37
CA LEU A 608 13.16 -18.19 14.92
C LEU A 608 14.05 -17.08 14.36
N LYS A 609 14.83 -17.44 13.33
CA LYS A 609 15.64 -16.50 12.53
C LYS A 609 14.93 -16.01 11.27
N TRP A 610 13.75 -16.53 10.99
CA TRP A 610 12.96 -16.18 9.81
C TRP A 610 11.49 -16.01 10.15
N GLY A 611 10.80 -15.11 9.45
CA GLY A 611 9.35 -15.00 9.55
C GLY A 611 8.73 -14.12 8.46
N TRP A 612 7.40 -14.11 8.39
CA TRP A 612 6.65 -13.41 7.35
C TRP A 612 6.36 -11.96 7.74
N ASP A 613 6.59 -11.01 6.83
CA ASP A 613 6.01 -9.67 6.97
C ASP A 613 4.52 -9.66 6.60
N LYS A 614 3.85 -8.53 6.89
CA LYS A 614 2.44 -8.29 6.54
C LYS A 614 2.14 -8.39 5.04
N TYR A 615 3.16 -8.22 4.20
CA TYR A 615 3.05 -8.29 2.74
C TYR A 615 3.28 -9.73 2.21
N GLY A 616 3.60 -10.68 3.09
CA GLY A 616 3.82 -12.08 2.76
C GLY A 616 5.24 -12.42 2.28
N ASN A 617 6.22 -11.57 2.55
CA ASN A 617 7.63 -11.80 2.25
C ASN A 617 8.34 -12.40 3.47
N LEU A 618 9.35 -13.23 3.22
CA LEU A 618 10.11 -13.87 4.29
C LEU A 618 11.30 -12.97 4.67
N LEU A 619 11.38 -12.55 5.93
CA LEU A 619 12.43 -11.69 6.46
C LEU A 619 13.36 -12.49 7.36
N TYR A 620 14.65 -12.21 7.25
CA TYR A 620 15.64 -12.66 8.21
C TYR A 620 15.60 -11.81 9.48
N ILE A 621 15.87 -12.44 10.62
CA ILE A 621 15.90 -11.81 11.94
C ILE A 621 17.33 -11.98 12.50
N PRO A 622 18.20 -10.98 12.30
CA PRO A 622 19.57 -11.03 12.78
C PRO A 622 19.64 -11.14 14.31
N GLU A 623 20.67 -11.81 14.84
CA GLU A 623 20.79 -12.05 16.30
C GLU A 623 20.80 -10.75 17.11
N ASN A 624 21.34 -9.67 16.52
CA ASN A 624 21.58 -8.40 17.19
C ASN A 624 20.60 -7.28 16.76
N ASN A 625 19.54 -7.59 16.00
CA ASN A 625 18.63 -6.58 15.46
C ASN A 625 17.17 -6.80 15.92
N ALA A 626 16.85 -6.31 17.12
CA ALA A 626 15.50 -6.35 17.67
C ALA A 626 14.48 -5.55 16.83
N GLY A 627 14.93 -4.57 16.04
CA GLY A 627 14.06 -3.76 15.17
C GLY A 627 13.40 -4.57 14.05
N CYS A 628 14.13 -5.51 13.43
CA CYS A 628 13.59 -6.38 12.38
C CYS A 628 12.47 -7.30 12.87
N ARG A 629 12.51 -7.68 14.16
CA ARG A 629 11.47 -8.52 14.77
C ARG A 629 10.10 -7.84 14.79
N GLY A 630 10.06 -6.51 14.90
CA GLY A 630 8.81 -5.74 14.82
C GLY A 630 8.21 -5.66 13.41
N LEU A 631 8.97 -6.02 12.38
CA LEU A 631 8.50 -6.07 10.98
C LEU A 631 7.90 -7.43 10.61
N VAL A 632 8.11 -8.44 11.46
CA VAL A 632 7.63 -9.82 11.26
C VAL A 632 6.35 -10.03 12.05
N SER A 633 5.38 -10.69 11.42
CA SER A 633 4.13 -11.10 12.05
C SER A 633 4.28 -12.51 12.61
N PHE A 634 4.40 -12.66 13.93
CA PHE A 634 4.33 -13.95 14.63
C PHE A 634 2.91 -14.31 15.04
N ASP A 635 1.96 -13.94 14.18
CA ASP A 635 0.56 -14.19 14.41
C ASP A 635 -0.11 -14.78 13.18
N PHE A 636 -1.09 -15.62 13.48
CA PHE A 636 -2.06 -16.20 12.58
C PHE A 636 -3.24 -15.23 12.35
N TYR A 637 -3.11 -13.96 12.73
CA TYR A 637 -4.17 -12.95 12.61
C TYR A 637 -4.26 -12.38 11.20
N VAL A 638 -5.50 -12.16 10.74
CA VAL A 638 -5.78 -11.43 9.50
C VAL A 638 -5.54 -9.95 9.79
N ALA A 639 -4.37 -9.43 9.42
CA ALA A 639 -4.31 -8.01 9.08
C ALA A 639 -5.21 -7.83 7.85
N ASP A 640 -6.17 -6.90 7.94
CA ASP A 640 -7.05 -6.53 6.84
C ASP A 640 -6.27 -6.55 5.51
N PRO A 641 -6.79 -7.21 4.46
CA PRO A 641 -6.32 -6.87 3.15
C PRO A 641 -6.74 -5.41 2.95
N GLU A 642 -5.79 -4.47 3.04
CA GLU A 642 -5.88 -3.27 2.24
C GLU A 642 -6.36 -3.72 0.85
N PRO A 643 -7.39 -3.08 0.29
CA PRO A 643 -7.97 -3.53 -0.97
C PRO A 643 -6.83 -3.67 -1.94
N MET A 644 -6.57 -4.91 -2.40
CA MET A 644 -5.68 -5.17 -3.51
C MET A 644 -5.99 -4.11 -4.53
N ARG A 645 -5.00 -3.25 -4.82
CA ARG A 645 -5.00 -2.48 -6.06
C ARG A 645 -5.24 -3.51 -7.14
N ARG A 646 -6.48 -3.57 -7.64
CA ARG A 646 -6.78 -4.08 -8.96
C ARG A 646 -5.99 -3.16 -9.88
N VAL A 647 -4.73 -3.54 -10.13
CA VAL A 647 -4.13 -3.29 -11.41
C VAL A 647 -5.08 -3.97 -12.37
N SER A 648 -5.83 -3.14 -13.07
CA SER A 648 -6.71 -3.52 -14.14
C SER A 648 -5.86 -4.22 -15.19
N ASP A 649 -5.80 -5.55 -15.11
CA ASP A 649 -5.74 -6.41 -16.29
C ASP A 649 -7.04 -6.16 -17.08
N GLY A 650 -7.02 -5.07 -17.84
CA GLY A 650 -7.96 -4.79 -18.90
C GLY A 650 -7.33 -5.25 -20.20
N ASN A 651 -7.42 -6.55 -20.48
CA ASN A 651 -7.49 -6.98 -21.87
C ASN A 651 -8.82 -6.43 -22.43
N LEU A 652 -8.71 -5.37 -23.24
CA LEU A 652 -9.48 -5.13 -24.45
C LEU A 652 -8.85 -3.95 -25.21
#